data_AF-A0A4Z0YLU8-F1
#
_entry.id   AF-A0A4Z0YLU8-F1
#
_cell.length_a   1.000
_cell.length_b   1.000
_cell.length_c   1.000
_cell.angle_alpha   90.00
_cell.angle_beta   90.00
_cell.angle_gamma   90.00
#
_symmetry.space_group_name_H-M   'P 1'
#
loop_
_entity.id
_entity.type
_entity.pdbx_description
1 polymer ?
#
loop_
_entity_poly.entity_id
_entity_poly.type
_entity_poly.pdbx_seq_one_letter_code
_entity_poly.pdbx_strand_id
1 'polypeptide(L)'
;MTASLEEKGLQTELKQSVPDSSSRDDLVLARLGKKPVLKRNFGFMTILGFSCTVLITWEGSLTYVSFGAPPFSHLTNSRIARFLRDSKSIISLSPSTTGVTNASSGGPSGILYGFLVVWVGTLSVFTTLSELVSMAPTSGGQYHWVSMLAPSSSRKFLGYLTGWLAITGWQALVASGGFVTGTMIQGLILLTHPEYAAVMKNWHGTLLFWAVVLVSYGINTAVGSLLAKFEGLVLVLHILGFFAVILPLTLLSPHGTAKDVFDTWSNSGLWQTQGLSFSVGIIGNVFAFLGGDGAIHMSEEIRNAAVVVPRSLMTGLAVNGTLGFAMMVATLYSLGNVDMALAENPQYPFMSIFRHAVGSTAGATVMSSLVVVMSFSATTGCLASTSRIYWAFARDRGVPGWKSMKKISPRTSIPQNAVLVTVVIAIVLSLVNIGDSVAFNGVISMSIAGLFGSYLIAASLLLYRRVTGAIRTPHDDDTLTNTMGENLTWGPWRVRGVLGIANNAFSCVYLSYVFIFSFWPPVSDVTPQSFNWAVLGFGAVVSFTTATPSLFTLFAITYSNDIVLLHNNIIMAEASTADPVRDDTISRMNPCLSDKLIDELRQLGIPKLTFDYGGNIGMTRDERKTIIIDASKAGAGDIYKAACAAHKAWKEFSVKTKDRVYRTNRLSGLLLSQHQYRPHRFSMVFLQGFLFNLAKYLS
;
A
#
# COMPACT_ATOMS: atom_id res chain seq x y z
N MET A 1 22.61 20.07 12.67
CA MET A 1 22.47 21.52 12.37
C MET A 1 22.54 21.79 10.87
N THR A 2 23.52 21.24 10.15
CA THR A 2 23.61 21.33 8.67
C THR A 2 22.43 20.68 7.92
N ALA A 3 21.97 19.48 8.31
CA ALA A 3 20.75 18.88 7.72
C ALA A 3 19.48 19.73 7.94
N SER A 4 19.41 20.46 9.06
CA SER A 4 18.31 21.39 9.36
C SER A 4 18.43 22.69 8.55
N LEU A 5 19.63 23.08 8.13
CA LEU A 5 19.86 24.26 7.29
C LEU A 5 19.66 23.95 5.80
N GLU A 6 20.05 22.77 5.32
CA GLU A 6 19.69 22.26 3.98
C GLU A 6 18.18 22.05 3.85
N GLU A 7 17.54 21.49 4.88
CA GLU A 7 16.09 21.38 4.94
C GLU A 7 15.46 22.77 4.86
N LYS A 8 15.91 23.75 5.66
CA LYS A 8 15.47 25.15 5.59
C LYS A 8 15.73 25.83 4.23
N GLY A 9 16.82 25.51 3.54
CA GLY A 9 17.10 26.00 2.18
C GLY A 9 16.09 25.47 1.16
N LEU A 10 15.85 24.15 1.19
CA LEU A 10 14.82 23.50 0.37
C LEU A 10 13.40 24.01 0.71
N GLN A 11 13.12 24.31 2.00
CA GLN A 11 11.86 24.92 2.46
C GLN A 11 11.66 26.34 1.90
N THR A 12 12.74 27.09 1.70
CA THR A 12 12.69 28.47 1.18
C THR A 12 12.40 28.46 -0.33
N GLU A 13 13.03 27.55 -1.07
CA GLU A 13 12.71 27.31 -2.49
C GLU A 13 11.29 26.76 -2.69
N LEU A 14 10.80 25.89 -1.80
CA LEU A 14 9.43 25.38 -1.85
C LEU A 14 8.39 26.50 -1.65
N LYS A 15 8.63 27.44 -0.74
CA LYS A 15 7.80 28.65 -0.55
C LYS A 15 7.81 29.56 -1.78
N GLN A 16 8.95 29.73 -2.43
CA GLN A 16 9.07 30.57 -3.64
C GLN A 16 8.51 29.89 -4.91
N SER A 17 8.35 28.56 -4.89
CA SER A 17 7.85 27.79 -6.04
C SER A 17 6.33 27.69 -6.16
N VAL A 18 5.57 28.23 -5.21
CA VAL A 18 4.11 28.24 -5.25
C VAL A 18 3.64 29.60 -5.77
N PRO A 19 3.24 29.73 -7.04
CA PRO A 19 2.77 31.00 -7.60
C PRO A 19 1.52 31.49 -6.86
N ASP A 20 1.31 32.82 -6.82
CA ASP A 20 0.15 33.49 -6.19
C ASP A 20 -1.22 33.00 -6.72
N SER A 21 -1.24 32.29 -7.85
CA SER A 21 -2.43 31.65 -8.45
C SER A 21 -2.66 30.19 -8.03
N SER A 22 -1.91 29.67 -7.05
CA SER A 22 -2.00 28.27 -6.61
C SER A 22 -3.36 27.93 -6.00
N SER A 23 -3.88 26.74 -6.34
CA SER A 23 -5.16 26.30 -5.77
C SER A 23 -4.98 26.01 -4.27
N ARG A 24 -6.05 26.19 -3.48
CA ARG A 24 -6.06 25.85 -2.03
C ARG A 24 -5.50 24.46 -1.74
N ASP A 25 -5.71 23.50 -2.65
CA ASP A 25 -5.21 22.13 -2.52
C ASP A 25 -3.69 22.02 -2.74
N ASP A 26 -3.11 22.86 -3.60
CA ASP A 26 -1.66 22.93 -3.80
C ASP A 26 -0.97 23.47 -2.55
N LEU A 27 -1.57 24.48 -1.91
CA LEU A 27 -1.12 25.02 -0.63
C LEU A 27 -1.18 23.96 0.48
N VAL A 28 -2.23 23.13 0.53
CA VAL A 28 -2.32 22.03 1.50
C VAL A 28 -1.21 21.01 1.31
N LEU A 29 -0.90 20.60 0.07
CA LEU A 29 0.22 19.69 -0.20
C LEU A 29 1.58 20.35 0.13
N ALA A 30 1.74 21.63 -0.16
CA ALA A 30 2.95 22.38 0.17
C ALA A 30 3.18 22.46 1.69
N ARG A 31 2.12 22.66 2.50
CA ARG A 31 2.18 22.60 3.98
C ARG A 31 2.66 21.24 4.50
N LEU A 32 2.45 20.18 3.72
CA LEU A 32 2.90 18.82 3.99
C LEU A 32 4.31 18.52 3.41
N GLY A 33 4.99 19.52 2.84
CA GLY A 33 6.30 19.37 2.19
C GLY A 33 6.26 18.56 0.89
N LYS A 34 5.09 18.47 0.22
CA LYS A 34 4.91 17.73 -1.03
C LYS A 34 4.59 18.70 -2.19
N LYS A 35 5.18 18.44 -3.35
CA LYS A 35 4.83 19.14 -4.60
C LYS A 35 3.65 18.42 -5.29
N PRO A 36 2.67 19.16 -5.84
CA PRO A 36 1.60 18.57 -6.66
C PRO A 36 2.17 18.07 -7.99
N VAL A 37 1.86 16.83 -8.37
CA VAL A 37 2.38 16.20 -9.61
C VAL A 37 1.27 15.52 -10.43
N LEU A 38 0.16 15.13 -9.80
CA LEU A 38 -0.97 14.49 -10.46
C LEU A 38 -2.05 15.53 -10.81
N LYS A 39 -2.82 15.25 -11.87
CA LYS A 39 -3.92 16.12 -12.29
C LYS A 39 -5.18 15.82 -11.47
N ARG A 40 -5.87 16.87 -11.03
CA ARG A 40 -7.12 16.77 -10.27
C ARG A 40 -8.31 16.43 -11.16
N ASN A 41 -8.56 15.15 -11.32
CA ASN A 41 -9.64 14.62 -12.17
C ASN A 41 -10.89 14.22 -11.39
N PHE A 42 -10.81 14.11 -10.06
CA PHE A 42 -11.89 13.57 -9.22
C PHE A 42 -12.61 14.66 -8.43
N GLY A 43 -13.94 14.69 -8.58
CA GLY A 43 -14.87 15.42 -7.71
C GLY A 43 -15.57 14.49 -6.72
N PHE A 44 -16.44 15.06 -5.87
CA PHE A 44 -17.14 14.31 -4.81
C PHE A 44 -17.93 13.09 -5.35
N MET A 45 -18.79 13.27 -6.36
CA MET A 45 -19.62 12.16 -6.86
C MET A 45 -18.78 11.03 -7.47
N THR A 46 -17.70 11.36 -8.17
CA THR A 46 -16.80 10.35 -8.74
C THR A 46 -16.08 9.57 -7.67
N ILE A 47 -15.58 10.22 -6.62
CA ILE A 47 -14.86 9.52 -5.56
C ILE A 47 -15.82 8.76 -4.63
N LEU A 48 -17.04 9.25 -4.43
CA LEU A 48 -18.08 8.47 -3.77
C LEU A 48 -18.40 7.22 -4.57
N GLY A 49 -18.51 7.35 -5.90
CA GLY A 49 -18.62 6.23 -6.84
C GLY A 49 -17.51 5.23 -6.62
N PHE A 50 -16.26 5.68 -6.78
CA PHE A 50 -15.06 4.88 -6.55
C PHE A 50 -15.06 4.16 -5.19
N SER A 51 -15.35 4.87 -4.09
CA SER A 51 -15.41 4.27 -2.75
C SER A 51 -16.51 3.21 -2.65
N CYS A 52 -17.65 3.44 -3.30
CA CYS A 52 -18.73 2.46 -3.30
C CYS A 52 -18.41 1.23 -4.15
N THR A 53 -17.83 1.45 -5.33
CA THR A 53 -17.53 0.42 -6.33
C THR A 53 -16.30 -0.41 -5.98
N VAL A 54 -15.41 0.07 -5.12
CA VAL A 54 -14.32 -0.77 -4.58
C VAL A 54 -14.82 -1.70 -3.48
N LEU A 55 -15.77 -1.24 -2.66
CA LEU A 55 -16.32 -2.04 -1.56
C LEU A 55 -17.22 -3.18 -2.03
N ILE A 56 -18.04 -2.97 -3.08
CA ILE A 56 -18.97 -3.98 -3.64
C ILE A 56 -19.63 -4.89 -2.59
N THR A 57 -20.10 -4.29 -1.49
CA THR A 57 -20.46 -5.07 -0.30
C THR A 57 -21.62 -6.03 -0.52
N TRP A 58 -22.61 -5.66 -1.34
CA TRP A 58 -23.77 -6.52 -1.56
C TRP A 58 -23.44 -7.66 -2.54
N GLU A 59 -22.57 -7.40 -3.51
CA GLU A 59 -21.99 -8.41 -4.41
C GLU A 59 -21.07 -9.37 -3.63
N GLY A 60 -20.24 -8.83 -2.73
CA GLY A 60 -19.43 -9.59 -1.80
C GLY A 60 -20.29 -10.46 -0.89
N SER A 61 -21.36 -9.90 -0.32
CA SER A 61 -22.29 -10.64 0.54
C SER A 61 -22.86 -11.88 -0.16
N LEU A 62 -23.26 -11.77 -1.43
CA LEU A 62 -23.71 -12.92 -2.24
C LEU A 62 -22.62 -13.99 -2.37
N THR A 63 -21.39 -13.55 -2.62
CA THR A 63 -20.23 -14.43 -2.79
C THR A 63 -19.86 -15.15 -1.48
N TYR A 64 -20.10 -14.52 -0.31
CA TYR A 64 -19.72 -15.08 1.01
C TYR A 64 -20.81 -15.85 1.75
N VAL A 65 -22.10 -15.48 1.60
CA VAL A 65 -23.26 -16.21 2.19
C VAL A 65 -23.25 -17.69 1.79
N SER A 66 -22.78 -17.94 0.59
CA SER A 66 -22.55 -19.21 -0.06
C SER A 66 -21.62 -20.19 0.70
N PHE A 67 -20.71 -19.69 1.53
CA PHE A 67 -19.80 -20.53 2.34
C PHE A 67 -20.35 -20.81 3.76
N GLY A 68 -21.51 -20.24 4.12
CA GLY A 68 -22.03 -20.20 5.48
C GLY A 68 -22.94 -21.33 5.92
N ALA A 69 -23.44 -22.16 5.00
CA ALA A 69 -24.44 -23.16 5.35
C ALA A 69 -23.87 -24.57 5.56
N PRO A 70 -24.37 -25.31 6.57
CA PRO A 70 -23.92 -26.67 6.82
C PRO A 70 -24.45 -27.63 5.75
N PRO A 71 -23.71 -28.70 5.42
CA PRO A 71 -24.34 -29.88 4.86
C PRO A 71 -25.21 -30.50 5.95
N PHE A 72 -26.53 -30.50 5.76
CA PHE A 72 -27.44 -31.12 6.72
C PHE A 72 -27.34 -32.65 6.59
N SER A 73 -26.41 -33.24 7.35
CA SER A 73 -26.36 -34.70 7.56
C SER A 73 -27.43 -35.17 8.57
N HIS A 74 -28.70 -34.90 8.27
CA HIS A 74 -29.82 -35.53 8.98
C HIS A 74 -30.07 -36.97 8.49
N LEU A 75 -29.04 -37.80 8.36
CA LEU A 75 -29.16 -39.27 8.27
C LEU A 75 -27.91 -39.97 8.86
N THR A 76 -27.44 -39.53 10.03
CA THR A 76 -26.41 -40.24 10.79
C THR A 76 -27.02 -41.36 11.64
N ASN A 77 -27.51 -42.44 11.01
CA ASN A 77 -27.64 -43.73 11.70
C ASN A 77 -27.86 -44.99 10.85
N SER A 78 -27.45 -45.03 9.58
CA SER A 78 -27.50 -46.29 8.82
C SER A 78 -26.11 -46.93 8.68
N ARG A 79 -26.03 -48.23 8.97
CA ARG A 79 -24.85 -49.10 8.78
C ARG A 79 -24.27 -49.02 7.35
N ILE A 80 -25.04 -48.49 6.40
CA ILE A 80 -24.67 -48.25 5.00
C ILE A 80 -23.56 -47.20 4.87
N ALA A 81 -23.56 -46.14 5.70
CA ALA A 81 -22.53 -45.10 5.67
C ALA A 81 -21.15 -45.59 6.19
N ARG A 82 -21.14 -46.67 6.97
CA ARG A 82 -19.91 -47.38 7.37
C ARG A 82 -19.45 -48.32 6.26
N PHE A 83 -20.39 -49.04 5.63
CA PHE A 83 -20.10 -49.95 4.52
C PHE A 83 -19.51 -49.24 3.29
N LEU A 84 -20.00 -48.04 2.95
CA LEU A 84 -19.45 -47.22 1.85
C LEU A 84 -18.07 -46.63 2.15
N ARG A 85 -17.66 -46.57 3.42
CA ARG A 85 -16.34 -46.06 3.85
C ARG A 85 -15.25 -47.14 3.75
N ASP A 86 -15.64 -48.41 3.89
CA ASP A 86 -14.70 -49.54 3.99
C ASP A 86 -14.46 -50.27 2.66
N SER A 87 -15.26 -50.03 1.61
CA SER A 87 -15.06 -50.63 0.29
C SER A 87 -13.97 -49.91 -0.53
N LYS A 88 -12.72 -50.33 -0.36
CA LYS A 88 -11.52 -49.86 -1.09
C LYS A 88 -11.45 -50.28 -2.58
N SER A 89 -12.57 -50.45 -3.28
CA SER A 89 -12.53 -51.01 -4.64
C SER A 89 -13.75 -50.67 -5.49
N ILE A 90 -13.97 -49.39 -5.81
CA ILE A 90 -14.59 -48.96 -7.07
C ILE A 90 -13.83 -47.72 -7.56
N ILE A 91 -13.36 -47.80 -8.79
CA ILE A 91 -12.36 -46.93 -9.43
C ILE A 91 -13.03 -45.67 -10.02
N SER A 92 -12.35 -44.53 -9.87
CA SER A 92 -12.42 -43.26 -10.63
C SER A 92 -13.57 -42.26 -10.43
N LEU A 93 -13.92 -41.92 -9.20
CA LEU A 93 -14.32 -40.55 -8.87
C LEU A 93 -13.24 -39.99 -7.94
N SER A 94 -12.25 -39.30 -8.52
CA SER A 94 -11.30 -38.53 -7.73
C SER A 94 -12.12 -37.59 -6.84
N PRO A 95 -12.00 -37.67 -5.50
CA PRO A 95 -12.59 -36.68 -4.65
C PRO A 95 -11.76 -35.41 -4.82
N SER A 96 -12.10 -34.61 -5.82
CA SER A 96 -11.81 -33.17 -5.86
C SER A 96 -12.70 -32.46 -4.83
N THR A 97 -12.69 -32.97 -3.60
CA THR A 97 -13.37 -32.45 -2.41
C THR A 97 -12.50 -31.35 -1.79
N THR A 98 -12.03 -30.43 -2.63
CA THR A 98 -11.19 -29.28 -2.25
C THR A 98 -11.92 -27.95 -2.38
N GLY A 99 -13.22 -27.97 -2.73
CA GLY A 99 -14.07 -26.77 -2.82
C GLY A 99 -15.20 -26.66 -1.79
N VAL A 100 -15.51 -27.71 -1.01
CA VAL A 100 -16.78 -27.81 -0.24
C VAL A 100 -16.58 -27.93 1.28
N THR A 101 -15.35 -27.75 1.78
CA THR A 101 -15.05 -27.77 3.24
C THR A 101 -14.61 -26.42 3.79
N ASN A 102 -14.82 -25.33 3.06
CA ASN A 102 -14.60 -23.98 3.58
C ASN A 102 -15.73 -23.61 4.56
N ALA A 103 -15.61 -24.18 5.76
CA ALA A 103 -16.05 -23.68 7.04
C ALA A 103 -17.26 -22.73 7.01
N SER A 104 -18.45 -23.32 6.94
CA SER A 104 -19.72 -22.77 7.41
C SER A 104 -19.69 -22.57 8.94
N SER A 105 -18.71 -21.79 9.41
CA SER A 105 -18.46 -21.42 10.79
C SER A 105 -19.24 -20.14 11.10
N GLY A 106 -20.17 -20.23 12.05
CA GLY A 106 -21.16 -19.21 12.35
C GLY A 106 -22.57 -19.52 11.84
N GLY A 107 -22.73 -20.19 10.70
CA GLY A 107 -24.05 -20.42 10.09
C GLY A 107 -24.69 -19.14 9.52
N PRO A 108 -25.93 -19.22 9.00
CA PRO A 108 -26.74 -18.06 8.60
C PRO A 108 -26.73 -16.92 9.62
N SER A 109 -26.92 -17.26 10.91
CA SER A 109 -26.97 -16.27 11.98
C SER A 109 -25.60 -15.64 12.27
N GLY A 110 -24.54 -16.45 12.24
CA GLY A 110 -23.18 -15.93 12.41
C GLY A 110 -22.75 -14.98 11.31
N ILE A 111 -23.12 -15.25 10.05
CA ILE A 111 -22.86 -14.32 8.95
C ILE A 111 -23.66 -13.03 9.14
N LEU A 112 -24.94 -13.11 9.49
CA LEU A 112 -25.82 -11.96 9.69
C LEU A 112 -25.34 -11.04 10.83
N TYR A 113 -25.15 -11.58 12.04
CA TYR A 113 -24.67 -10.79 13.18
C TYR A 113 -23.21 -10.37 12.99
N GLY A 114 -22.40 -11.20 12.35
CA GLY A 114 -21.03 -10.88 11.98
C GLY A 114 -20.96 -9.67 11.06
N PHE A 115 -21.91 -9.55 10.12
CA PHE A 115 -21.98 -8.40 9.21
C PHE A 115 -22.20 -7.10 9.99
N LEU A 116 -23.13 -7.09 10.95
CA LEU A 116 -23.39 -5.92 11.79
C LEU A 116 -22.17 -5.52 12.62
N VAL A 117 -21.50 -6.51 13.25
CA VAL A 117 -20.27 -6.28 14.02
C VAL A 117 -19.17 -5.69 13.14
N VAL A 118 -18.96 -6.26 11.95
CA VAL A 118 -17.97 -5.78 10.98
C VAL A 118 -18.32 -4.40 10.47
N TRP A 119 -19.60 -4.12 10.17
CA TRP A 119 -20.02 -2.83 9.66
C TRP A 119 -19.77 -1.71 10.68
N VAL A 120 -20.16 -1.93 11.95
CA VAL A 120 -19.90 -0.98 13.05
C VAL A 120 -18.40 -0.81 13.29
N GLY A 121 -17.65 -1.91 13.33
CA GLY A 121 -16.19 -1.88 13.48
C GLY A 121 -15.50 -1.10 12.36
N THR A 122 -15.91 -1.33 11.12
CA THR A 122 -15.36 -0.68 9.92
C THR A 122 -15.73 0.80 9.90
N LEU A 123 -16.96 1.19 10.23
CA LEU A 123 -17.36 2.60 10.38
C LEU A 123 -16.47 3.33 11.41
N SER A 124 -16.14 2.67 12.52
CA SER A 124 -15.24 3.24 13.52
C SER A 124 -13.82 3.42 12.98
N VAL A 125 -13.25 2.39 12.34
CA VAL A 125 -11.92 2.43 11.74
C VAL A 125 -11.83 3.54 10.69
N PHE A 126 -12.81 3.62 9.80
CA PHE A 126 -12.85 4.62 8.74
C PHE A 126 -13.13 6.02 9.26
N THR A 127 -13.81 6.15 10.41
CA THR A 127 -13.85 7.42 11.14
C THR A 127 -12.44 7.83 11.51
N THR A 128 -11.66 6.95 12.14
CA THR A 128 -10.26 7.22 12.51
C THR A 128 -9.38 7.55 11.29
N LEU A 129 -9.47 6.79 10.19
CA LEU A 129 -8.73 7.07 8.95
C LEU A 129 -9.16 8.38 8.29
N SER A 130 -10.45 8.73 8.38
CA SER A 130 -11.00 9.98 7.86
C SER A 130 -10.43 11.20 8.59
N GLU A 131 -10.14 11.11 9.89
CA GLU A 131 -9.44 12.18 10.62
C GLU A 131 -8.01 12.35 10.11
N LEU A 132 -7.31 11.23 9.89
CA LEU A 132 -5.93 11.22 9.40
C LEU A 132 -5.80 11.78 7.98
N VAL A 133 -6.66 11.35 7.05
CA VAL A 133 -6.64 11.88 5.68
C VAL A 133 -7.09 13.34 5.65
N SER A 134 -7.95 13.77 6.58
CA SER A 134 -8.30 15.18 6.71
C SER A 134 -7.12 16.03 7.18
N MET A 135 -6.26 15.49 8.07
CA MET A 135 -5.02 16.15 8.52
C MET A 135 -3.96 16.23 7.40
N ALA A 136 -3.77 15.12 6.67
CA ALA A 136 -2.74 14.99 5.66
C ALA A 136 -3.25 14.18 4.44
N PRO A 137 -3.95 14.82 3.49
CA PRO A 137 -4.52 14.16 2.32
C PRO A 137 -3.45 13.86 1.25
N THR A 138 -2.64 12.84 1.48
CA THR A 138 -1.59 12.40 0.56
C THR A 138 -1.87 11.00 0.04
N SER A 139 -1.42 10.70 -1.18
CA SER A 139 -1.54 9.34 -1.75
C SER A 139 -0.80 8.26 -0.94
N GLY A 140 0.15 8.67 -0.09
CA GLY A 140 0.88 7.76 0.79
C GLY A 140 0.07 7.24 1.98
N GLY A 141 -1.04 7.90 2.33
CA GLY A 141 -1.97 7.43 3.37
C GLY A 141 -1.27 7.01 4.67
N GLN A 142 -1.48 5.75 5.06
CA GLN A 142 -1.09 5.17 6.34
C GLN A 142 0.40 5.35 6.65
N TYR A 143 1.30 5.05 5.71
CA TYR A 143 2.74 5.12 5.99
C TYR A 143 3.22 6.55 6.23
N HIS A 144 2.59 7.51 5.56
CA HIS A 144 2.87 8.93 5.73
C HIS A 144 2.38 9.40 7.09
N TRP A 145 1.14 9.06 7.47
CA TRP A 145 0.59 9.40 8.78
C TRP A 145 1.36 8.77 9.93
N VAL A 146 1.74 7.50 9.80
CA VAL A 146 2.55 6.81 10.81
C VAL A 146 3.88 7.51 10.98
N SER A 147 4.56 7.87 9.89
CA SER A 147 5.83 8.58 9.97
C SER A 147 5.66 9.97 10.62
N MET A 148 4.56 10.66 10.32
CA MET A 148 4.22 11.95 10.92
C MET A 148 3.95 11.84 12.43
N LEU A 149 3.17 10.84 12.86
CA LEU A 149 2.72 10.68 14.24
C LEU A 149 3.76 10.00 15.15
N ALA A 150 4.60 9.12 14.60
CA ALA A 150 5.54 8.33 15.38
C ALA A 150 6.59 9.20 16.11
N PRO A 151 7.04 8.77 17.31
CA PRO A 151 8.23 9.33 17.96
C PRO A 151 9.46 9.28 17.05
N SER A 152 10.39 10.22 17.23
CA SER A 152 11.58 10.34 16.38
C SER A 152 12.45 9.07 16.35
N SER A 153 12.49 8.32 17.46
CA SER A 153 13.27 7.08 17.59
C SER A 153 12.74 5.93 16.72
N SER A 154 11.42 5.82 16.54
CA SER A 154 10.76 4.72 15.83
C SER A 154 10.14 5.11 14.49
N ARG A 155 10.10 6.41 14.16
CA ARG A 155 9.49 6.97 12.93
C ARG A 155 9.87 6.24 11.65
N LYS A 156 11.18 6.06 11.41
CA LYS A 156 11.67 5.45 10.17
C LYS A 156 11.21 3.99 10.06
N PHE A 157 11.33 3.24 11.15
CA PHE A 157 10.95 1.83 11.18
C PHE A 157 9.44 1.66 11.02
N LEU A 158 8.64 2.32 11.86
CA LEU A 158 7.18 2.20 11.83
C LEU A 158 6.60 2.69 10.49
N GLY A 159 7.12 3.79 9.95
CA GLY A 159 6.73 4.29 8.64
C GLY A 159 7.02 3.29 7.52
N TYR A 160 8.24 2.73 7.50
CA TYR A 160 8.64 1.76 6.49
C TYR A 160 7.85 0.44 6.58
N LEU A 161 7.69 -0.09 7.80
CA LEU A 161 6.86 -1.27 8.07
C LEU A 161 5.43 -1.04 7.58
N THR A 162 4.81 0.08 7.96
CA THR A 162 3.44 0.41 7.57
C THR A 162 3.31 0.52 6.04
N GLY A 163 4.29 1.11 5.36
CA GLY A 163 4.29 1.20 3.89
C GLY A 163 4.31 -0.15 3.20
N TRP A 164 5.12 -1.09 3.69
CA TRP A 164 5.14 -2.45 3.16
C TRP A 164 3.90 -3.26 3.51
N LEU A 165 3.37 -3.14 4.73
CA LEU A 165 2.10 -3.77 5.10
C LEU A 165 0.95 -3.29 4.20
N ALA A 166 0.87 -1.97 3.98
CA ALA A 166 -0.16 -1.38 3.12
C ALA A 166 0.00 -1.84 1.66
N ILE A 167 1.22 -1.80 1.10
CA ILE A 167 1.46 -2.27 -0.27
C ILE A 167 1.16 -3.76 -0.43
N THR A 168 1.62 -4.60 0.50
CA THR A 168 1.33 -6.04 0.46
C THR A 168 -0.16 -6.30 0.54
N GLY A 169 -0.87 -5.61 1.45
CA GLY A 169 -2.31 -5.73 1.61
C GLY A 169 -3.08 -5.35 0.34
N TRP A 170 -2.75 -4.18 -0.24
CA TRP A 170 -3.34 -3.70 -1.49
C TRP A 170 -3.01 -4.58 -2.70
N GLN A 171 -1.76 -5.01 -2.84
CA GLN A 171 -1.35 -5.89 -3.92
C GLN A 171 -2.02 -7.26 -3.84
N ALA A 172 -2.17 -7.80 -2.63
CA ALA A 172 -2.91 -9.02 -2.37
C ALA A 172 -4.41 -8.83 -2.66
N LEU A 173 -4.98 -7.66 -2.37
CA LEU A 173 -6.37 -7.34 -2.71
C LEU A 173 -6.60 -7.29 -4.23
N VAL A 174 -5.68 -6.70 -5.01
CA VAL A 174 -5.76 -6.72 -6.49
C VAL A 174 -5.70 -8.16 -7.03
N ALA A 175 -4.80 -8.98 -6.49
CA ALA A 175 -4.72 -10.39 -6.89
C ALA A 175 -5.99 -11.15 -6.50
N SER A 176 -6.53 -10.90 -5.31
CA SER A 176 -7.76 -11.52 -4.82
C SER A 176 -8.97 -11.14 -5.68
N GLY A 177 -9.13 -9.85 -5.99
CA GLY A 177 -10.21 -9.37 -6.87
C GLY A 177 -10.11 -9.95 -8.29
N GLY A 178 -8.89 -10.00 -8.86
CA GLY A 178 -8.66 -10.64 -10.16
C GLY A 178 -9.00 -12.13 -10.16
N PHE A 179 -8.65 -12.84 -9.10
CA PHE A 179 -8.96 -14.26 -8.92
C PHE A 179 -10.45 -14.52 -8.76
N VAL A 180 -11.13 -13.79 -7.86
CA VAL A 180 -12.58 -13.90 -7.66
C VAL A 180 -13.30 -13.57 -8.97
N THR A 181 -12.98 -12.46 -9.63
CA THR A 181 -13.63 -12.08 -10.89
C THR A 181 -13.42 -13.14 -11.99
N GLY A 182 -12.18 -13.62 -12.17
CA GLY A 182 -11.84 -14.61 -13.20
C GLY A 182 -12.53 -15.97 -12.97
N THR A 183 -12.52 -16.46 -11.73
CA THR A 183 -13.20 -17.72 -11.39
C THR A 183 -14.72 -17.57 -11.30
N MET A 184 -15.25 -16.37 -11.04
CA MET A 184 -16.69 -16.11 -11.11
C MET A 184 -17.20 -16.14 -12.56
N ILE A 185 -16.40 -15.67 -13.53
CA ILE A 185 -16.69 -15.90 -14.96
C ILE A 185 -16.71 -17.41 -15.25
N GLN A 186 -15.79 -18.18 -14.68
CA GLN A 186 -15.77 -19.64 -14.79
C GLN A 186 -17.03 -20.29 -14.18
N GLY A 187 -17.51 -19.79 -13.04
CA GLY A 187 -18.78 -20.18 -12.43
C GLY A 187 -19.99 -19.87 -13.32
N LEU A 188 -19.98 -18.75 -14.05
CA LEU A 188 -21.00 -18.42 -15.06
C LEU A 188 -21.01 -19.41 -16.23
N ILE A 189 -19.83 -19.85 -16.68
CA ILE A 189 -19.71 -20.89 -17.72
C ILE A 189 -20.33 -22.18 -17.20
N LEU A 190 -19.99 -22.60 -15.98
CA LEU A 190 -20.56 -23.80 -15.36
C LEU A 190 -22.09 -23.74 -15.23
N LEU A 191 -22.65 -22.59 -14.83
CA LEU A 191 -24.10 -22.39 -14.72
C LEU A 191 -24.82 -22.57 -16.07
N THR A 192 -24.18 -22.13 -17.16
CA THR A 192 -24.78 -22.13 -18.51
C THR A 192 -24.46 -23.39 -19.32
N HIS A 193 -23.35 -24.05 -19.02
CA HIS A 193 -22.82 -25.23 -19.68
C HIS A 193 -22.36 -26.25 -18.62
N PRO A 194 -23.29 -27.01 -18.00
CA PRO A 194 -22.98 -27.91 -16.89
C PRO A 194 -21.92 -28.97 -17.21
N GLU A 195 -21.80 -29.36 -18.48
CA GLU A 195 -20.78 -30.29 -18.98
C GLU A 195 -19.34 -29.78 -18.77
N TYR A 196 -19.18 -28.46 -18.61
CA TYR A 196 -17.89 -27.84 -18.30
C TYR A 196 -17.29 -28.35 -16.99
N ALA A 197 -18.11 -28.83 -16.04
CA ALA A 197 -17.66 -29.40 -14.77
C ALA A 197 -16.58 -30.48 -14.95
N ALA A 198 -16.74 -31.35 -15.95
CA ALA A 198 -15.83 -32.47 -16.20
C ALA A 198 -14.44 -32.04 -16.66
N VAL A 199 -14.36 -30.88 -17.32
CA VAL A 199 -13.12 -30.34 -17.90
C VAL A 199 -12.58 -29.15 -17.14
N MET A 200 -13.25 -28.71 -16.07
CA MET A 200 -12.86 -27.55 -15.29
C MET A 200 -11.50 -27.74 -14.64
N LYS A 201 -10.57 -26.79 -14.87
CA LYS A 201 -9.21 -26.78 -14.31
C LYS A 201 -8.87 -25.39 -13.79
N ASN A 202 -7.95 -25.32 -12.82
CA ASN A 202 -7.54 -24.06 -12.20
C ASN A 202 -6.90 -23.09 -13.21
N TRP A 203 -6.16 -23.61 -14.20
CA TRP A 203 -5.51 -22.76 -15.21
C TRP A 203 -6.51 -22.02 -16.09
N HIS A 204 -7.74 -22.53 -16.29
CA HIS A 204 -8.81 -21.78 -16.97
C HIS A 204 -9.14 -20.49 -16.20
N GLY A 205 -9.34 -20.60 -14.88
CA GLY A 205 -9.59 -19.45 -14.00
C GLY A 205 -8.40 -18.47 -13.96
N THR A 206 -7.17 -18.97 -13.98
CA THR A 206 -5.96 -18.13 -14.06
C THR A 206 -5.87 -17.35 -15.38
N LEU A 207 -6.27 -17.91 -16.52
CA LEU A 207 -6.30 -17.16 -17.78
C LEU A 207 -7.41 -16.09 -17.81
N LEU A 208 -8.57 -16.39 -17.22
CA LEU A 208 -9.65 -15.41 -17.06
C LEU A 208 -9.25 -14.28 -16.12
N PHE A 209 -8.54 -14.59 -15.02
CA PHE A 209 -7.87 -13.59 -14.19
C PHE A 209 -6.99 -12.69 -15.06
N TRP A 210 -6.11 -13.27 -15.89
CA TRP A 210 -5.18 -12.48 -16.70
C TRP A 210 -5.93 -11.52 -17.63
N ALA A 211 -7.00 -11.99 -18.27
CA ALA A 211 -7.86 -11.14 -19.08
C ALA A 211 -8.43 -9.97 -18.24
N VAL A 212 -8.95 -10.24 -17.04
CA VAL A 212 -9.48 -9.21 -16.12
C VAL A 212 -8.43 -8.14 -15.80
N VAL A 213 -7.22 -8.53 -15.37
CA VAL A 213 -6.19 -7.56 -14.97
C VAL A 213 -5.57 -6.83 -16.16
N LEU A 214 -5.50 -7.43 -17.35
CA LEU A 214 -5.01 -6.79 -18.56
C LEU A 214 -6.00 -5.74 -19.09
N VAL A 215 -7.32 -6.02 -19.03
CA VAL A 215 -8.34 -4.99 -19.36
C VAL A 215 -8.32 -3.89 -18.31
N SER A 216 -8.21 -4.24 -17.02
CA SER A 216 -8.07 -3.27 -15.92
C SER A 216 -6.85 -2.36 -16.09
N TYR A 217 -5.73 -2.92 -16.56
CA TYR A 217 -4.52 -2.17 -16.93
C TYR A 217 -4.79 -1.18 -18.06
N GLY A 218 -5.51 -1.60 -19.11
CA GLY A 218 -5.92 -0.72 -20.21
C GLY A 218 -6.71 0.49 -19.72
N ILE A 219 -7.72 0.27 -18.87
CA ILE A 219 -8.53 1.34 -18.28
C ILE A 219 -7.66 2.28 -17.42
N ASN A 220 -6.77 1.71 -16.61
CA ASN A 220 -5.92 2.47 -15.68
C ASN A 220 -4.76 3.23 -16.34
N THR A 221 -4.32 2.82 -17.52
CA THR A 221 -3.23 3.47 -18.26
C THR A 221 -3.70 4.38 -19.39
N ALA A 222 -4.97 4.28 -19.78
CA ALA A 222 -5.65 5.23 -20.65
C ALA A 222 -5.72 6.64 -20.00
N VAL A 223 -6.26 7.62 -20.74
CA VAL A 223 -6.38 9.01 -20.25
C VAL A 223 -7.13 9.03 -18.92
N GLY A 224 -6.56 9.66 -17.88
CA GLY A 224 -7.10 9.59 -16.50
C GLY A 224 -8.53 10.10 -16.31
N SER A 225 -9.06 10.88 -17.26
CA SER A 225 -10.47 11.28 -17.27
C SER A 225 -11.42 10.13 -17.62
N LEU A 226 -10.94 9.08 -18.30
CA LEU A 226 -11.74 7.89 -18.60
C LEU A 226 -12.05 7.11 -17.34
N LEU A 227 -11.07 6.93 -16.45
CA LEU A 227 -11.27 6.27 -15.15
C LEU A 227 -12.32 7.01 -14.32
N ALA A 228 -12.21 8.34 -14.21
CA ALA A 228 -13.20 9.15 -13.49
C ALA A 228 -14.63 9.03 -14.06
N LYS A 229 -14.78 8.96 -15.39
CA LYS A 229 -16.10 8.74 -16.02
C LYS A 229 -16.60 7.32 -15.82
N PHE A 230 -15.70 6.34 -15.91
CA PHE A 230 -15.99 4.93 -15.66
C PHE A 230 -16.55 4.72 -14.25
N GLU A 231 -15.89 5.23 -13.22
CA GLU A 231 -16.36 5.10 -11.83
C GLU A 231 -17.73 5.76 -11.58
N GLY A 232 -17.98 6.91 -12.23
CA GLY A 232 -19.29 7.56 -12.16
C GLY A 232 -20.42 6.71 -12.76
N LEU A 233 -20.16 6.04 -13.88
CA LEU A 233 -21.11 5.11 -14.51
C LEU A 233 -21.31 3.85 -13.66
N VAL A 234 -20.23 3.27 -13.13
CA VAL A 234 -20.29 2.05 -12.32
C VAL A 234 -21.08 2.30 -11.03
N LEU A 235 -21.04 3.50 -10.44
CA LEU A 235 -21.91 3.84 -9.31
C LEU A 235 -23.41 3.70 -9.65
N VAL A 236 -23.82 4.17 -10.83
CA VAL A 236 -25.23 4.03 -11.28
C VAL A 236 -25.56 2.55 -11.44
N LEU A 237 -24.67 1.76 -12.04
CA LEU A 237 -24.84 0.32 -12.18
C LEU A 237 -24.89 -0.40 -10.83
N HIS A 238 -24.13 0.04 -9.83
CA HIS A 238 -24.14 -0.54 -8.49
C HIS A 238 -25.51 -0.36 -7.81
N ILE A 239 -26.10 0.84 -7.90
CA ILE A 239 -27.40 1.13 -7.28
C ILE A 239 -28.54 0.46 -8.05
N LEU A 240 -28.56 0.56 -9.38
CA LEU A 240 -29.61 -0.10 -10.18
C LEU A 240 -29.48 -1.62 -10.14
N GLY A 241 -28.25 -2.12 -10.13
CA GLY A 241 -27.92 -3.54 -10.04
C GLY A 241 -28.36 -4.17 -8.73
N PHE A 242 -28.26 -3.44 -7.62
CA PHE A 242 -28.83 -3.85 -6.35
C PHE A 242 -30.32 -4.17 -6.48
N PHE A 243 -31.12 -3.28 -7.09
CA PHE A 243 -32.55 -3.52 -7.31
C PHE A 243 -32.81 -4.65 -8.31
N ALA A 244 -31.99 -4.73 -9.36
CA ALA A 244 -32.09 -5.78 -10.37
C ALA A 244 -31.84 -7.19 -9.80
N VAL A 245 -31.12 -7.31 -8.69
CA VAL A 245 -30.87 -8.60 -8.02
C VAL A 245 -31.81 -8.84 -6.84
N ILE A 246 -32.02 -7.85 -5.97
CA ILE A 246 -32.82 -8.04 -4.75
C ILE A 246 -34.31 -8.24 -5.05
N LEU A 247 -34.84 -7.59 -6.10
CA LEU A 247 -36.27 -7.71 -6.44
C LEU A 247 -36.62 -9.12 -6.92
N PRO A 248 -35.90 -9.73 -7.90
CA PRO A 248 -36.15 -11.13 -8.24
C PRO A 248 -36.01 -12.09 -7.05
N LEU A 249 -34.98 -11.91 -6.21
CA LEU A 249 -34.80 -12.75 -5.02
C LEU A 249 -36.00 -12.66 -4.06
N THR A 250 -36.42 -11.44 -3.73
CA THR A 250 -37.48 -11.21 -2.73
C THR A 250 -38.90 -11.44 -3.26
N LEU A 251 -39.12 -11.38 -4.57
CA LEU A 251 -40.45 -11.52 -5.18
C LEU A 251 -40.69 -12.91 -5.78
N LEU A 252 -39.65 -13.59 -6.28
CA LEU A 252 -39.81 -14.84 -7.03
C LEU A 252 -39.32 -16.06 -6.27
N SER A 253 -38.35 -15.90 -5.35
CA SER A 253 -37.82 -17.03 -4.58
C SER A 253 -38.85 -17.56 -3.58
N PRO A 254 -38.87 -18.87 -3.31
CA PRO A 254 -39.33 -19.40 -2.04
C PRO A 254 -38.49 -18.82 -0.90
N HIS A 255 -39.14 -18.49 0.22
CA HIS A 255 -38.48 -17.91 1.40
C HIS A 255 -38.47 -18.91 2.55
N GLY A 256 -37.32 -19.01 3.22
CA GLY A 256 -37.16 -19.71 4.50
C GLY A 256 -37.87 -18.99 5.65
N THR A 257 -37.75 -19.54 6.85
CA THR A 257 -38.34 -18.96 8.06
C THR A 257 -37.38 -18.01 8.77
N ALA A 258 -37.91 -17.14 9.62
CA ALA A 258 -37.07 -16.27 10.46
C ALA A 258 -36.12 -17.08 11.36
N LYS A 259 -36.52 -18.28 11.79
CA LYS A 259 -35.64 -19.17 12.58
C LYS A 259 -34.42 -19.61 11.78
N ASP A 260 -34.60 -19.92 10.50
CA ASP A 260 -33.52 -20.34 9.61
C ASP A 260 -32.45 -19.25 9.43
N VAL A 261 -32.87 -17.98 9.52
CA VAL A 261 -31.99 -16.81 9.35
C VAL A 261 -31.36 -16.37 10.68
N PHE A 262 -32.17 -16.20 11.73
CA PHE A 262 -31.76 -15.54 12.99
C PHE A 262 -31.34 -16.50 14.11
N ASP A 263 -31.66 -17.79 14.01
CA ASP A 263 -31.41 -18.79 15.05
C ASP A 263 -30.80 -20.10 14.51
N THR A 264 -30.07 -20.02 13.39
CA THR A 264 -29.35 -21.15 12.81
C THR A 264 -27.85 -20.89 12.86
N TRP A 265 -27.20 -21.60 13.78
CA TRP A 265 -25.77 -21.55 14.00
C TRP A 265 -25.11 -22.83 13.49
N SER A 266 -23.92 -22.69 12.91
CA SER A 266 -23.14 -23.82 12.44
C SER A 266 -21.70 -23.71 12.91
N ASN A 267 -21.06 -24.85 13.17
CA ASN A 267 -19.66 -24.94 13.53
C ASN A 267 -18.95 -26.01 12.69
N SER A 268 -18.99 -25.81 11.37
CA SER A 268 -18.37 -26.73 10.41
C SER A 268 -16.85 -26.79 10.55
N GLY A 269 -16.24 -25.74 11.13
CA GLY A 269 -14.82 -25.74 11.48
C GLY A 269 -14.44 -26.59 12.69
N LEU A 270 -15.40 -27.26 13.35
CA LEU A 270 -15.19 -28.14 14.50
C LEU A 270 -14.45 -27.47 15.68
N TRP A 271 -14.68 -26.17 15.85
CA TRP A 271 -14.08 -25.38 16.93
C TRP A 271 -14.63 -25.77 18.31
N GLN A 272 -13.84 -25.59 19.37
CA GLN A 272 -14.26 -25.93 20.73
C GLN A 272 -15.51 -25.17 21.20
N THR A 273 -15.75 -23.96 20.68
CA THR A 273 -16.91 -23.15 21.04
C THR A 273 -17.54 -22.47 19.83
N GLN A 274 -18.84 -22.20 19.91
CA GLN A 274 -19.56 -21.46 18.87
C GLN A 274 -19.04 -20.02 18.71
N GLY A 275 -18.57 -19.38 19.79
CA GLY A 275 -17.98 -18.04 19.73
C GLY A 275 -16.65 -18.00 18.96
N LEU A 276 -15.83 -19.04 19.09
CA LEU A 276 -14.62 -19.18 18.28
C LEU A 276 -14.99 -19.44 16.81
N SER A 277 -15.95 -20.31 16.56
CA SER A 277 -16.48 -20.57 15.20
C SER A 277 -16.97 -19.27 14.53
N PHE A 278 -17.78 -18.48 15.24
CA PHE A 278 -18.23 -17.17 14.79
C PHE A 278 -17.07 -16.23 14.45
N SER A 279 -16.04 -16.19 15.30
CA SER A 279 -14.88 -15.31 15.11
C SER A 279 -14.02 -15.71 13.91
N VAL A 280 -13.97 -17.00 13.59
CA VAL A 280 -13.31 -17.49 12.36
C VAL A 280 -14.15 -17.15 11.13
N GLY A 281 -15.47 -17.33 11.19
CA GLY A 281 -16.39 -17.03 10.09
C GLY A 281 -16.52 -15.54 9.76
N ILE A 282 -16.27 -14.65 10.73
CA ILE A 282 -16.46 -13.20 10.55
C ILE A 282 -15.52 -12.59 9.49
N ILE A 283 -14.41 -13.26 9.18
CA ILE A 283 -13.40 -12.80 8.22
C ILE A 283 -13.96 -12.63 6.80
N GLY A 284 -14.95 -13.44 6.40
CA GLY A 284 -15.65 -13.25 5.12
C GLY A 284 -16.35 -11.89 5.03
N ASN A 285 -17.04 -11.49 6.10
CA ASN A 285 -17.65 -10.17 6.19
C ASN A 285 -16.59 -9.05 6.20
N VAL A 286 -15.47 -9.25 6.90
CA VAL A 286 -14.36 -8.27 6.90
C VAL A 286 -13.85 -8.01 5.48
N PHE A 287 -13.70 -9.06 4.66
CA PHE A 287 -13.25 -8.91 3.29
C PHE A 287 -14.23 -8.10 2.43
N ALA A 288 -15.54 -8.23 2.66
CA ALA A 288 -16.54 -7.43 1.94
C ALA A 288 -16.42 -5.92 2.19
N PHE A 289 -15.76 -5.50 3.28
CA PHE A 289 -15.50 -4.10 3.59
C PHE A 289 -14.06 -3.66 3.27
N LEU A 290 -13.27 -4.51 2.60
CA LEU A 290 -11.87 -4.22 2.28
C LEU A 290 -11.76 -3.22 1.11
N GLY A 291 -10.69 -2.42 1.10
CA GLY A 291 -10.38 -1.50 0.01
C GLY A 291 -11.16 -0.19 0.01
N GLY A 292 -12.10 0.03 0.93
CA GLY A 292 -12.84 1.30 1.00
C GLY A 292 -11.93 2.54 1.10
N ASP A 293 -10.74 2.39 1.67
CA ASP A 293 -9.73 3.45 1.82
C ASP A 293 -8.98 3.76 0.52
N GLY A 294 -9.30 3.09 -0.59
CA GLY A 294 -8.68 3.31 -1.89
C GLY A 294 -8.70 4.78 -2.32
N ALA A 295 -9.75 5.52 -1.94
CA ALA A 295 -9.88 6.95 -2.20
C ALA A 295 -8.77 7.79 -1.55
N ILE A 296 -8.22 7.34 -0.42
CA ILE A 296 -7.09 7.98 0.28
C ILE A 296 -5.87 7.99 -0.64
N HIS A 297 -5.60 6.88 -1.31
CA HIS A 297 -4.46 6.75 -2.23
C HIS A 297 -4.61 7.62 -3.48
N MET A 298 -5.82 8.09 -3.77
CA MET A 298 -6.12 9.00 -4.86
C MET A 298 -6.19 10.48 -4.42
N SER A 299 -5.85 10.80 -3.16
CA SER A 299 -5.97 12.17 -2.60
C SER A 299 -5.32 13.26 -3.46
N GLU A 300 -4.16 12.99 -4.08
CA GLU A 300 -3.47 13.96 -4.95
C GLU A 300 -4.19 14.22 -6.29
N GLU A 301 -5.18 13.41 -6.66
CA GLU A 301 -6.03 13.56 -7.86
C GLU A 301 -7.43 14.12 -7.53
N ILE A 302 -7.73 14.41 -6.26
CA ILE A 302 -9.04 14.85 -5.77
C ILE A 302 -9.04 16.34 -5.45
N ARG A 303 -10.10 17.04 -5.83
CA ARG A 303 -10.32 18.44 -5.43
C ARG A 303 -10.81 18.52 -3.99
N ASN A 304 -10.24 19.42 -3.19
CA ASN A 304 -10.53 19.61 -1.77
C ASN A 304 -10.45 18.29 -0.96
N ALA A 305 -9.38 17.53 -1.18
CA ALA A 305 -9.21 16.17 -0.68
C ALA A 305 -9.38 16.05 0.85
N ALA A 306 -8.92 17.04 1.63
CA ALA A 306 -9.06 17.07 3.09
C ALA A 306 -10.51 17.04 3.59
N VAL A 307 -11.49 17.38 2.75
CA VAL A 307 -12.92 17.37 3.06
C VAL A 307 -13.67 16.32 2.25
N VAL A 308 -13.34 16.21 0.96
CA VAL A 308 -14.01 15.32 0.02
C VAL A 308 -13.72 13.86 0.34
N VAL A 309 -12.46 13.49 0.64
CA VAL A 309 -12.12 12.09 0.94
C VAL A 309 -12.85 11.60 2.20
N PRO A 310 -12.76 12.27 3.37
CA PRO A 310 -13.49 11.85 4.57
C PRO A 310 -14.99 11.65 4.35
N ARG A 311 -15.65 12.62 3.69
CA ARG A 311 -17.10 12.55 3.44
C ARG A 311 -17.47 11.38 2.54
N SER A 312 -16.65 11.11 1.52
CA SER A 312 -16.89 10.04 0.55
C SER A 312 -16.68 8.67 1.16
N LEU A 313 -15.66 8.50 2.01
CA LEU A 313 -15.45 7.29 2.78
C LEU A 313 -16.66 6.98 3.68
N MET A 314 -17.06 7.93 4.53
CA MET A 314 -18.16 7.71 5.48
C MET A 314 -19.51 7.48 4.79
N THR A 315 -19.80 8.24 3.73
CA THR A 315 -21.04 8.07 2.95
C THR A 315 -21.01 6.74 2.21
N GLY A 316 -19.87 6.40 1.60
CA GLY A 316 -19.69 5.14 0.86
C GLY A 316 -19.87 3.92 1.74
N LEU A 317 -19.31 3.92 2.96
CA LEU A 317 -19.50 2.85 3.93
C LEU A 317 -20.94 2.74 4.45
N ALA A 318 -21.63 3.87 4.64
CA ALA A 318 -23.03 3.86 5.08
C ALA A 318 -23.95 3.29 3.99
N VAL A 319 -23.76 3.72 2.74
CA VAL A 319 -24.50 3.18 1.59
C VAL A 319 -24.22 1.70 1.42
N ASN A 320 -22.94 1.32 1.33
CA ASN A 320 -22.55 -0.08 1.16
C ASN A 320 -23.05 -0.97 2.28
N GLY A 321 -22.81 -0.63 3.54
CA GLY A 321 -23.26 -1.50 4.63
C GLY A 321 -24.78 -1.64 4.67
N THR A 322 -25.56 -0.62 4.28
CA THR A 322 -27.02 -0.74 4.19
C THR A 322 -27.45 -1.66 3.04
N LEU A 323 -26.88 -1.48 1.85
CA LEU A 323 -27.19 -2.32 0.68
C LEU A 323 -26.74 -3.77 0.90
N GLY A 324 -25.53 -3.94 1.43
CA GLY A 324 -24.96 -5.23 1.78
C GLY A 324 -25.79 -5.97 2.82
N PHE A 325 -26.22 -5.29 3.89
CA PHE A 325 -27.09 -5.90 4.89
C PHE A 325 -28.46 -6.29 4.33
N ALA A 326 -29.07 -5.44 3.50
CA ALA A 326 -30.34 -5.76 2.85
C ALA A 326 -30.23 -6.98 1.94
N MET A 327 -29.18 -7.04 1.12
CA MET A 327 -28.91 -8.19 0.24
C MET A 327 -28.58 -9.45 1.03
N MET A 328 -27.82 -9.33 2.12
CA MET A 328 -27.51 -10.41 3.06
C MET A 328 -28.79 -11.04 3.59
N VAL A 329 -29.71 -10.24 4.13
CA VAL A 329 -31.01 -10.71 4.64
C VAL A 329 -31.82 -11.38 3.52
N ALA A 330 -31.96 -10.73 2.37
CA ALA A 330 -32.70 -11.29 1.24
C ALA A 330 -32.15 -12.65 0.82
N THR A 331 -30.82 -12.77 0.66
CA THR A 331 -30.16 -14.01 0.25
C THR A 331 -30.31 -15.12 1.29
N LEU A 332 -30.23 -14.80 2.58
CA LEU A 332 -30.42 -15.79 3.65
C LEU A 332 -31.86 -16.32 3.69
N TYR A 333 -32.85 -15.49 3.39
CA TYR A 333 -34.23 -15.97 3.22
C TYR A 333 -34.41 -16.76 1.93
N SER A 334 -33.71 -16.41 0.84
CA SER A 334 -33.79 -17.09 -0.46
C SER A 334 -32.83 -18.29 -0.61
N LEU A 335 -32.14 -18.70 0.46
CA LEU A 335 -31.02 -19.64 0.41
C LEU A 335 -31.40 -21.01 -0.16
N GLY A 336 -32.62 -21.47 0.12
CA GLY A 336 -33.11 -22.78 -0.32
C GLY A 336 -32.26 -23.95 0.21
N ASN A 337 -32.16 -25.02 -0.58
CA ASN A 337 -31.30 -26.16 -0.25
C ASN A 337 -29.86 -25.90 -0.70
N VAL A 338 -28.99 -25.69 0.27
CA VAL A 338 -27.58 -25.31 0.06
C VAL A 338 -26.77 -26.45 -0.53
N ASP A 339 -27.02 -27.69 -0.11
CA ASP A 339 -26.31 -28.85 -0.65
C ASP A 339 -26.54 -28.99 -2.16
N MET A 340 -27.75 -28.71 -2.63
CA MET A 340 -28.05 -28.67 -4.07
C MET A 340 -27.35 -27.49 -4.77
N ALA A 341 -27.36 -26.31 -4.15
CA ALA A 341 -26.71 -25.13 -4.73
C ALA A 341 -25.18 -25.33 -4.87
N LEU A 342 -24.55 -25.91 -3.86
CA LEU A 342 -23.13 -26.29 -3.83
C LEU A 342 -22.81 -27.41 -4.81
N ALA A 343 -23.71 -28.39 -4.99
CA ALA A 343 -23.51 -29.45 -5.97
C ALA A 343 -23.55 -28.91 -7.41
N GLU A 344 -24.42 -27.94 -7.69
CA GLU A 344 -24.55 -27.33 -9.02
C GLU A 344 -23.40 -26.37 -9.33
N ASN A 345 -23.02 -25.51 -8.38
CA ASN A 345 -21.93 -24.55 -8.56
C ASN A 345 -21.08 -24.45 -7.27
N PRO A 346 -20.10 -25.35 -7.10
CA PRO A 346 -19.36 -25.48 -5.84
C PRO A 346 -18.60 -24.22 -5.41
N GLN A 347 -18.18 -23.39 -6.36
CA GLN A 347 -17.38 -22.19 -6.07
C GLN A 347 -18.25 -20.94 -5.87
N TYR A 348 -19.40 -20.86 -6.55
CA TYR A 348 -20.27 -19.69 -6.55
C TYR A 348 -21.76 -20.09 -6.46
N PRO A 349 -22.19 -20.74 -5.36
CA PRO A 349 -23.54 -21.30 -5.27
C PRO A 349 -24.65 -20.24 -5.23
N PHE A 350 -24.34 -18.97 -5.00
CA PHE A 350 -25.30 -17.87 -5.20
C PHE A 350 -25.88 -17.84 -6.62
N MET A 351 -25.11 -18.29 -7.63
CA MET A 351 -25.59 -18.38 -9.01
C MET A 351 -26.70 -19.42 -9.16
N SER A 352 -26.54 -20.56 -8.47
CA SER A 352 -27.55 -21.61 -8.38
C SER A 352 -28.77 -21.12 -7.58
N ILE A 353 -28.55 -20.36 -6.50
CA ILE A 353 -29.63 -19.70 -5.75
C ILE A 353 -30.43 -18.77 -6.67
N PHE A 354 -29.77 -17.96 -7.52
CA PHE A 354 -30.46 -17.12 -8.50
C PHE A 354 -31.27 -17.95 -9.49
N ARG A 355 -30.72 -19.07 -9.98
CA ARG A 355 -31.42 -19.98 -10.90
C ARG A 355 -32.67 -20.59 -10.26
N HIS A 356 -32.57 -21.03 -9.01
CA HIS A 356 -33.70 -21.55 -8.27
C HIS A 356 -34.74 -20.47 -7.96
N ALA A 357 -34.32 -19.25 -7.64
CA ALA A 357 -35.22 -18.13 -7.37
C ALA A 357 -36.04 -17.71 -8.60
N VAL A 358 -35.40 -17.61 -9.78
CA VAL A 358 -36.06 -17.12 -11.00
C VAL A 358 -36.56 -18.24 -11.92
N GLY A 359 -36.22 -19.49 -11.64
CA GLY A 359 -36.61 -20.67 -12.43
C GLY A 359 -36.02 -20.73 -13.85
N SER A 360 -35.00 -19.91 -14.15
CA SER A 360 -34.44 -19.80 -15.51
C SER A 360 -32.92 -19.59 -15.48
N THR A 361 -32.18 -20.43 -16.22
CA THR A 361 -30.73 -20.26 -16.40
C THR A 361 -30.40 -18.90 -17.00
N ALA A 362 -31.13 -18.46 -18.03
CA ALA A 362 -30.89 -17.17 -18.67
C ALA A 362 -31.09 -15.99 -17.71
N GLY A 363 -32.15 -16.02 -16.88
CA GLY A 363 -32.40 -14.99 -15.87
C GLY A 363 -31.28 -14.93 -14.82
N ALA A 364 -30.87 -16.10 -14.31
CA ALA A 364 -29.77 -16.21 -13.37
C ALA A 364 -28.43 -15.78 -13.97
N THR A 365 -28.18 -16.05 -15.26
CA THR A 365 -26.98 -15.58 -15.98
C THR A 365 -26.96 -14.05 -16.05
N VAL A 366 -28.08 -13.38 -16.34
CA VAL A 366 -28.14 -11.91 -16.36
C VAL A 366 -27.85 -11.32 -14.98
N MET A 367 -28.50 -11.84 -13.93
CA MET A 367 -28.24 -11.41 -12.55
C MET A 367 -26.78 -11.62 -12.15
N SER A 368 -26.22 -12.79 -12.44
CA SER A 368 -24.84 -13.14 -12.08
C SER A 368 -23.81 -12.36 -12.90
N SER A 369 -24.10 -12.05 -14.18
CA SER A 369 -23.23 -11.23 -15.03
C SER A 369 -23.09 -9.81 -14.47
N LEU A 370 -24.14 -9.28 -13.86
CA LEU A 370 -24.09 -7.97 -13.20
C LEU A 370 -23.10 -8.00 -12.03
N VAL A 371 -23.13 -9.04 -11.20
CA VAL A 371 -22.16 -9.25 -10.10
C VAL A 371 -20.72 -9.36 -10.64
N VAL A 372 -20.51 -10.04 -11.77
CA VAL A 372 -19.20 -10.13 -12.46
C VAL A 372 -18.69 -8.77 -12.93
N VAL A 373 -19.54 -7.97 -13.56
CA VAL A 373 -19.18 -6.62 -14.02
C VAL A 373 -18.81 -5.71 -12.85
N MET A 374 -19.53 -5.82 -11.73
CA MET A 374 -19.22 -5.08 -10.52
C MET A 374 -17.89 -5.52 -9.89
N SER A 375 -17.62 -6.83 -9.79
CA SER A 375 -16.35 -7.37 -9.31
C SER A 375 -15.16 -6.96 -10.19
N PHE A 376 -15.34 -6.95 -11.51
CA PHE A 376 -14.35 -6.43 -12.45
C PHE A 376 -14.04 -4.95 -12.20
N SER A 377 -15.09 -4.15 -11.97
CA SER A 377 -14.95 -2.70 -11.73
C SER A 377 -14.24 -2.44 -10.40
N ALA A 378 -14.58 -3.17 -9.33
CA ALA A 378 -13.89 -3.12 -8.05
C ALA A 378 -12.39 -3.46 -8.20
N THR A 379 -12.08 -4.52 -8.95
CA THR A 379 -10.69 -4.92 -9.24
C THR A 379 -9.92 -3.82 -9.98
N THR A 380 -10.58 -3.16 -10.94
CA THR A 380 -10.02 -2.02 -11.69
C THR A 380 -9.72 -0.84 -10.77
N GLY A 381 -10.62 -0.53 -9.83
CA GLY A 381 -10.44 0.52 -8.82
C GLY A 381 -9.33 0.19 -7.80
N CYS A 382 -9.28 -1.05 -7.29
CA CYS A 382 -8.20 -1.53 -6.43
C CYS A 382 -6.83 -1.42 -7.10
N LEU A 383 -6.75 -1.74 -8.40
CA LEU A 383 -5.53 -1.61 -9.19
C LEU A 383 -5.11 -0.14 -9.31
N ALA A 384 -6.06 0.77 -9.50
CA ALA A 384 -5.82 2.21 -9.48
C ALA A 384 -5.18 2.63 -8.15
N SER A 385 -5.82 2.36 -7.01
CA SER A 385 -5.30 2.73 -5.68
C SER A 385 -3.95 2.11 -5.38
N THR A 386 -3.76 0.83 -5.70
CA THR A 386 -2.50 0.09 -5.48
C THR A 386 -1.35 0.74 -6.25
N SER A 387 -1.57 1.12 -7.50
CA SER A 387 -0.54 1.83 -8.28
C SER A 387 -0.15 3.19 -7.68
N ARG A 388 -1.08 3.91 -7.04
CA ARG A 388 -0.82 5.21 -6.41
C ARG A 388 -0.01 5.06 -5.13
N ILE A 389 -0.29 4.04 -4.30
CA ILE A 389 0.52 3.79 -3.10
C ILE A 389 1.93 3.31 -3.48
N TYR A 390 2.08 2.45 -4.49
CA TYR A 390 3.41 2.09 -5.04
C TYR A 390 4.19 3.32 -5.51
N TRP A 391 3.53 4.21 -6.26
CA TRP A 391 4.13 5.43 -6.75
C TRP A 391 4.52 6.40 -5.62
N ALA A 392 3.64 6.60 -4.63
CA ALA A 392 3.90 7.46 -3.48
C ALA A 392 5.09 6.93 -2.67
N PHE A 393 5.12 5.61 -2.39
CA PHE A 393 6.21 5.01 -1.65
C PHE A 393 7.52 5.01 -2.46
N ALA A 394 7.46 4.89 -3.79
CA ALA A 394 8.62 5.07 -4.67
C ALA A 394 9.17 6.50 -4.66
N ARG A 395 8.32 7.54 -4.55
CA ARG A 395 8.79 8.93 -4.37
C ARG A 395 9.62 9.08 -3.10
N ASP A 396 9.23 8.35 -2.06
CA ASP A 396 9.91 8.33 -0.77
C ASP A 396 11.01 7.23 -0.69
N ARG A 397 11.40 6.65 -1.85
CA ARG A 397 12.44 5.62 -1.99
C ARG A 397 12.19 4.34 -1.20
N GLY A 398 10.93 4.03 -0.89
CA GLY A 398 10.52 2.91 -0.05
C GLY A 398 10.57 1.53 -0.73
N VAL A 399 10.58 1.49 -2.06
CA VAL A 399 10.54 0.25 -2.87
C VAL A 399 11.80 0.05 -3.73
N PRO A 400 12.21 -1.19 -4.02
CA PRO A 400 13.25 -1.46 -5.01
C PRO A 400 12.83 -0.94 -6.40
N GLY A 401 13.76 -0.44 -7.22
CA GLY A 401 13.41 0.11 -8.53
C GLY A 401 12.65 1.45 -8.48
N TRP A 402 12.65 2.14 -7.32
CA TRP A 402 11.95 3.41 -7.11
C TRP A 402 12.23 4.48 -8.18
N LYS A 403 13.43 4.49 -8.78
CA LYS A 403 13.80 5.44 -9.85
C LYS A 403 12.89 5.36 -11.07
N SER A 404 12.40 4.16 -11.40
CA SER A 404 11.48 3.93 -12.51
C SER A 404 10.04 4.10 -12.08
N MET A 405 9.65 3.55 -10.92
CA MET A 405 8.27 3.59 -10.43
C MET A 405 7.79 4.99 -10.03
N LYS A 406 8.69 5.91 -9.63
CA LYS A 406 8.31 7.30 -9.31
C LYS A 406 7.94 8.14 -10.54
N LYS A 407 8.28 7.69 -11.75
CA LYS A 407 8.08 8.46 -12.99
C LYS A 407 6.59 8.50 -13.35
N ILE A 408 6.11 9.68 -13.74
CA ILE A 408 4.76 9.91 -14.25
C ILE A 408 4.83 10.14 -15.76
N SER A 409 3.85 9.61 -16.50
CA SER A 409 3.73 9.85 -17.93
C SER A 409 3.33 11.32 -18.20
N PRO A 410 4.07 12.07 -19.03
CA PRO A 410 3.70 13.45 -19.37
C PRO A 410 2.34 13.57 -20.06
N ARG A 411 1.94 12.54 -20.82
CA ARG A 411 0.69 12.55 -21.60
C ARG A 411 -0.54 12.31 -20.72
N THR A 412 -0.49 11.28 -19.88
CA THR A 412 -1.66 10.86 -19.08
C THR A 412 -1.65 11.39 -17.66
N SER A 413 -0.51 11.88 -17.17
CA SER A 413 -0.30 12.26 -15.77
C SER A 413 -0.54 11.11 -14.77
N ILE A 414 -0.32 9.86 -15.22
CA ILE A 414 -0.47 8.63 -14.42
C ILE A 414 0.90 7.95 -14.26
N PRO A 415 1.21 7.32 -13.11
CA PRO A 415 2.42 6.54 -12.91
C PRO A 415 2.35 5.16 -13.59
N GLN A 416 2.38 5.13 -14.92
CA GLN A 416 2.20 3.90 -15.73
C GLN A 416 3.14 2.75 -15.32
N ASN A 417 4.39 3.06 -14.91
CA ASN A 417 5.32 2.04 -14.42
C ASN A 417 4.84 1.36 -13.13
N ALA A 418 4.20 2.11 -12.22
CA ALA A 418 3.63 1.54 -11.00
C ALA A 418 2.40 0.67 -11.29
N VAL A 419 1.58 1.09 -12.27
CA VAL A 419 0.44 0.29 -12.77
C VAL A 419 0.95 -1.04 -13.35
N LEU A 420 1.96 -0.99 -14.21
CA LEU A 420 2.56 -2.19 -14.82
C LEU A 420 3.14 -3.13 -13.76
N VAL A 421 3.88 -2.61 -12.78
CA VAL A 421 4.44 -3.43 -11.68
C VAL A 421 3.32 -4.14 -10.92
N THR A 422 2.23 -3.43 -10.60
CA THR A 422 1.08 -4.00 -9.89
C THR A 422 0.46 -5.17 -10.65
N VAL A 423 0.30 -5.03 -11.97
CA VAL A 423 -0.26 -6.06 -12.86
C VAL A 423 0.67 -7.27 -12.97
N VAL A 424 1.97 -7.03 -13.18
CA VAL A 424 2.96 -8.11 -13.28
C VAL A 424 3.00 -8.93 -11.99
N ILE A 425 2.98 -8.27 -10.82
CA ILE A 425 2.94 -8.97 -9.54
C ILE A 425 1.63 -9.77 -9.41
N ALA A 426 0.48 -9.20 -9.78
CA ALA A 426 -0.80 -9.91 -9.75
C ALA A 426 -0.80 -11.16 -10.65
N ILE A 427 -0.26 -11.05 -11.87
CA ILE A 427 -0.09 -12.18 -12.79
C ILE A 427 0.81 -13.26 -12.18
N VAL A 428 1.95 -12.89 -11.59
CA VAL A 428 2.84 -13.86 -10.93
C VAL A 428 2.15 -14.53 -9.74
N LEU A 429 1.42 -13.78 -8.91
CA LEU A 429 0.68 -14.34 -7.78
C LEU A 429 -0.44 -15.30 -8.24
N SER A 430 -1.09 -15.02 -9.36
CA SER A 430 -2.14 -15.90 -9.92
C SER A 430 -1.63 -17.28 -10.34
N LEU A 431 -0.31 -17.45 -10.55
CA LEU A 431 0.28 -18.76 -10.85
C LEU A 431 0.16 -19.74 -9.68
N VAL A 432 0.04 -19.23 -8.44
CA VAL A 432 -0.19 -20.07 -7.25
C VAL A 432 -1.44 -20.92 -7.42
N ASN A 433 -2.51 -20.37 -8.02
CA ASN A 433 -3.76 -21.09 -8.26
C ASN A 433 -3.59 -22.31 -9.19
N ILE A 434 -2.63 -22.28 -10.12
CA ILE A 434 -2.36 -23.43 -11.01
C ILE A 434 -1.88 -24.64 -10.19
N GLY A 435 -1.02 -24.39 -9.20
CA GLY A 435 -0.55 -25.44 -8.29
C GLY A 435 -1.63 -25.85 -7.30
N ASP A 436 -2.17 -24.88 -6.56
CA ASP A 436 -3.23 -25.11 -5.59
C ASP A 436 -4.09 -23.84 -5.38
N SER A 437 -5.40 -23.98 -5.56
CA SER A 437 -6.35 -22.90 -5.30
C SER A 437 -6.49 -22.59 -3.80
N VAL A 438 -6.22 -23.56 -2.92
CA VAL A 438 -6.32 -23.37 -1.47
C VAL A 438 -5.17 -22.53 -0.95
N ALA A 439 -3.95 -22.76 -1.48
CA ALA A 439 -2.81 -21.87 -1.30
C ALA A 439 -3.11 -20.41 -1.63
N PHE A 440 -3.88 -20.16 -2.69
CA PHE A 440 -4.24 -18.80 -3.10
C PHE A 440 -5.13 -18.10 -2.07
N ASN A 441 -5.91 -18.83 -1.26
CA ASN A 441 -6.69 -18.24 -0.16
C ASN A 441 -5.79 -17.59 0.92
N GLY A 442 -4.52 -18.00 1.01
CA GLY A 442 -3.52 -17.29 1.81
C GLY A 442 -3.30 -15.85 1.33
N VAL A 443 -3.36 -15.59 0.01
CA VAL A 443 -3.26 -14.23 -0.56
C VAL A 443 -4.46 -13.39 -0.14
N ILE A 444 -5.67 -13.96 -0.13
CA ILE A 444 -6.88 -13.28 0.36
C ILE A 444 -6.70 -12.88 1.82
N SER A 445 -6.28 -13.80 2.67
CA SER A 445 -6.04 -13.53 4.10
C SER A 445 -4.90 -12.51 4.32
N MET A 446 -3.87 -12.52 3.47
CA MET A 446 -2.80 -11.51 3.48
C MET A 446 -3.30 -10.10 3.18
N SER A 447 -4.33 -9.96 2.33
CA SER A 447 -4.92 -8.63 2.05
C SER A 447 -5.49 -8.00 3.32
N ILE A 448 -6.19 -8.79 4.13
CA ILE A 448 -6.78 -8.37 5.41
C ILE A 448 -5.66 -8.06 6.40
N ALA A 449 -4.75 -8.99 6.61
CA ALA A 449 -3.64 -8.84 7.55
C ALA A 449 -2.77 -7.61 7.27
N GLY A 450 -2.42 -7.38 6.00
CA GLY A 450 -1.59 -6.24 5.58
C GLY A 450 -2.31 -4.90 5.77
N LEU A 451 -3.55 -4.79 5.29
CA LEU A 451 -4.33 -3.55 5.40
C LEU A 451 -4.67 -3.23 6.85
N PHE A 452 -5.25 -4.18 7.59
CA PHE A 452 -5.66 -3.96 8.98
C PHE A 452 -4.45 -3.77 9.91
N GLY A 453 -3.34 -4.47 9.64
CA GLY A 453 -2.07 -4.22 10.34
C GLY A 453 -1.58 -2.79 10.12
N SER A 454 -1.65 -2.27 8.90
CA SER A 454 -1.29 -0.88 8.61
C SER A 454 -2.22 0.14 9.29
N TYR A 455 -3.53 -0.16 9.35
CA TYR A 455 -4.52 0.68 10.04
C TYR A 455 -4.29 0.67 11.55
N LEU A 456 -3.96 -0.48 12.13
CA LEU A 456 -3.76 -0.63 13.57
C LEU A 456 -2.60 0.24 14.05
N ILE A 457 -1.48 0.27 13.31
CA ILE A 457 -0.33 1.13 13.63
C ILE A 457 -0.73 2.61 13.56
N ALA A 458 -1.41 3.02 12.48
CA ALA A 458 -1.86 4.41 12.30
C ALA A 458 -2.86 4.85 13.38
N ALA A 459 -3.87 4.02 13.65
CA ALA A 459 -4.91 4.27 14.65
C ALA A 459 -4.32 4.34 16.07
N SER A 460 -3.38 3.46 16.40
CA SER A 460 -2.73 3.44 17.73
C SER A 460 -1.89 4.70 17.96
N LEU A 461 -1.16 5.15 16.93
CA LEU A 461 -0.39 6.40 17.01
C LEU A 461 -1.30 7.62 17.08
N LEU A 462 -2.43 7.63 16.36
CA LEU A 462 -3.42 8.70 16.49
C LEU A 462 -3.99 8.76 17.90
N LEU A 463 -4.37 7.60 18.47
CA LEU A 463 -4.89 7.51 19.82
C LEU A 463 -3.88 8.06 20.83
N TYR A 464 -2.61 7.63 20.73
CA TYR A 464 -1.53 8.13 21.57
C TYR A 464 -1.37 9.65 21.49
N ARG A 465 -1.33 10.22 20.27
CA ARG A 465 -1.20 11.68 20.08
C ARG A 465 -2.44 12.44 20.53
N ARG A 466 -3.61 11.85 20.40
CA ARG A 466 -4.89 12.41 20.85
C ARG A 466 -4.95 12.48 22.37
N VAL A 467 -4.64 11.41 23.08
CA VAL A 467 -4.73 11.37 24.55
C VAL A 467 -3.62 12.17 25.24
N THR A 468 -2.47 12.36 24.58
CA THR A 468 -1.38 13.22 25.05
C THR A 468 -1.59 14.70 24.73
N GLY A 469 -2.68 15.06 24.03
CA GLY A 469 -2.96 16.45 23.63
C GLY A 469 -1.98 17.03 22.62
N ALA A 470 -1.23 16.19 21.89
CA ALA A 470 -0.16 16.60 20.99
C ALA A 470 -0.65 17.20 19.65
N ILE A 471 -1.96 17.15 19.37
CA ILE A 471 -2.55 17.66 18.12
C ILE A 471 -3.39 18.90 18.42
N ARG A 472 -2.94 20.05 17.90
CA ARG A 472 -3.56 21.37 18.13
C ARG A 472 -4.63 21.70 17.10
N THR A 473 -5.45 22.71 17.39
CA THR A 473 -6.37 23.29 16.41
C THR A 473 -5.61 24.07 15.34
N PRO A 474 -6.06 24.07 14.07
CA PRO A 474 -5.45 24.88 13.02
C PRO A 474 -5.44 26.37 13.37
N HIS A 475 -4.36 27.06 13.01
CA HIS A 475 -4.23 28.52 13.06
C HIS A 475 -3.92 29.07 11.66
N ASP A 476 -4.26 30.32 11.39
CA ASP A 476 -4.07 30.92 10.06
C ASP A 476 -2.58 31.05 9.68
N ASP A 477 -1.69 31.11 10.67
CA ASP A 477 -0.23 31.20 10.50
C ASP A 477 0.47 29.85 10.31
N ASP A 478 -0.28 28.74 10.18
CA ASP A 478 0.29 27.41 10.00
C ASP A 478 0.95 27.27 8.61
N THR A 479 2.28 27.44 8.57
CA THR A 479 3.06 27.33 7.32
C THR A 479 3.50 25.92 6.99
N LEU A 480 3.98 25.15 7.99
CA LEU A 480 4.43 23.77 7.82
C LEU A 480 3.93 22.95 9.02
N THR A 481 2.96 22.08 8.77
CA THR A 481 2.30 21.28 9.81
C THR A 481 2.01 19.91 9.25
N ASN A 482 1.83 18.91 10.12
CA ASN A 482 1.57 17.54 9.68
C ASN A 482 2.69 16.97 8.79
N THR A 483 3.93 17.39 9.07
CA THR A 483 5.16 16.85 8.47
C THR A 483 6.06 16.21 9.51
N MET A 484 7.14 15.56 9.06
CA MET A 484 8.03 14.78 9.92
C MET A 484 8.78 15.66 10.92
N GLY A 485 8.30 15.71 12.18
CA GLY A 485 9.00 16.44 13.26
C GLY A 485 8.48 17.84 13.51
N GLU A 486 7.42 18.25 12.81
CA GLU A 486 6.73 19.51 13.02
C GLU A 486 5.47 19.33 13.87
N ASN A 487 4.82 20.46 14.18
CA ASN A 487 3.56 20.47 14.92
C ASN A 487 2.43 19.76 14.16
N LEU A 488 1.61 19.01 14.91
CA LEU A 488 0.44 18.31 14.38
C LEU A 488 -0.82 19.18 14.53
N THR A 489 -1.57 19.34 13.45
CA THR A 489 -2.80 20.14 13.42
C THR A 489 -3.95 19.33 12.86
N TRP A 490 -5.13 19.47 13.45
CA TRP A 490 -6.32 18.74 12.99
C TRP A 490 -6.76 19.15 11.58
N GLY A 491 -7.27 18.18 10.81
CA GLY A 491 -7.98 18.47 9.57
C GLY A 491 -9.35 19.12 9.81
N PRO A 492 -9.98 19.65 8.75
CA PRO A 492 -11.34 20.19 8.81
C PRO A 492 -12.40 19.15 9.23
N TRP A 493 -12.15 17.86 9.02
CA TRP A 493 -13.03 16.77 9.43
C TRP A 493 -12.42 16.02 10.62
N ARG A 494 -13.16 15.97 11.75
CA ARG A 494 -12.76 15.21 12.95
C ARG A 494 -13.93 14.93 13.89
N VAL A 495 -13.80 13.90 14.70
CA VAL A 495 -14.65 13.65 15.87
C VAL A 495 -13.98 14.23 17.11
N ARG A 496 -14.66 15.19 17.75
CA ARG A 496 -14.09 15.99 18.83
C ARG A 496 -14.28 15.36 20.21
N GLY A 497 -13.39 15.73 21.13
CA GLY A 497 -13.52 15.40 22.55
C GLY A 497 -13.51 13.90 22.85
N VAL A 498 -14.25 13.52 23.89
CA VAL A 498 -14.30 12.16 24.43
C VAL A 498 -14.82 11.15 23.39
N LEU A 499 -15.79 11.53 22.55
CA LEU A 499 -16.32 10.65 21.50
C LEU A 499 -15.25 10.26 20.48
N GLY A 500 -14.34 11.18 20.14
CA GLY A 500 -13.24 10.86 19.24
C GLY A 500 -12.20 9.93 19.87
N ILE A 501 -11.96 10.05 21.19
CA ILE A 501 -11.10 9.12 21.93
C ILE A 501 -11.76 7.74 22.00
N ALA A 502 -13.04 7.67 22.37
CA ALA A 502 -13.80 6.43 22.47
C ALA A 502 -13.87 5.70 21.12
N ASN A 503 -14.15 6.41 20.03
CA ASN A 503 -14.13 5.83 18.68
C ASN A 503 -12.75 5.29 18.32
N ASN A 504 -11.69 6.08 18.50
CA ASN A 504 -10.34 5.66 18.14
C ASN A 504 -9.87 4.46 18.99
N ALA A 505 -10.24 4.41 20.28
CA ALA A 505 -9.95 3.26 21.14
C ALA A 505 -10.70 2.01 20.67
N PHE A 506 -12.00 2.13 20.35
CA PHE A 506 -12.77 1.04 19.78
C PHE A 506 -12.20 0.56 18.43
N SER A 507 -11.76 1.48 17.57
CA SER A 507 -11.06 1.14 16.32
C SER A 507 -9.82 0.27 16.58
N CYS A 508 -8.98 0.61 17.57
CA CYS A 508 -7.80 -0.19 17.91
C CYS A 508 -8.16 -1.60 18.40
N VAL A 509 -9.19 -1.73 19.24
CA VAL A 509 -9.68 -3.02 19.75
C VAL A 509 -10.21 -3.88 18.60
N TYR A 510 -11.08 -3.32 17.75
CA TYR A 510 -11.64 -4.02 16.60
C TYR A 510 -10.55 -4.44 15.60
N LEU A 511 -9.61 -3.55 15.28
CA LEU A 511 -8.49 -3.86 14.39
C LEU A 511 -7.61 -4.99 14.95
N SER A 512 -7.37 -5.01 16.27
CA SER A 512 -6.62 -6.08 16.92
C SER A 512 -7.36 -7.42 16.86
N TYR A 513 -8.68 -7.42 17.10
CA TYR A 513 -9.53 -8.60 16.96
C TYR A 513 -9.46 -9.18 15.54
N VAL A 514 -9.73 -8.35 14.51
CA VAL A 514 -9.67 -8.79 13.12
C VAL A 514 -8.27 -9.24 12.71
N PHE A 515 -7.23 -8.53 13.15
CA PHE A 515 -5.84 -8.86 12.84
C PHE A 515 -5.47 -10.26 13.35
N ILE A 516 -5.89 -10.63 14.57
CA ILE A 516 -5.67 -11.99 15.11
C ILE A 516 -6.36 -13.04 14.24
N PHE A 517 -7.64 -12.85 13.94
CA PHE A 517 -8.42 -13.83 13.18
C PHE A 517 -8.03 -13.91 11.70
N SER A 518 -7.36 -12.89 11.15
CA SER A 518 -6.84 -12.91 9.77
C SER A 518 -5.76 -13.97 9.53
N PHE A 519 -5.12 -14.47 10.60
CA PHE A 519 -4.13 -15.56 10.53
C PHE A 519 -4.69 -16.90 10.99
N TRP A 520 -5.94 -16.94 11.46
CA TRP A 520 -6.52 -18.15 12.01
C TRP A 520 -6.85 -19.14 10.89
N PRO A 521 -6.64 -20.46 11.07
CA PRO A 521 -7.08 -21.44 10.09
C PRO A 521 -8.62 -21.51 10.04
N PRO A 522 -9.23 -21.85 8.89
CA PRO A 522 -10.68 -21.96 8.75
C PRO A 522 -11.30 -23.13 9.55
N VAL A 523 -10.54 -24.20 9.81
CA VAL A 523 -10.98 -25.41 10.53
C VAL A 523 -9.99 -25.80 11.63
N SER A 524 -10.46 -26.54 12.63
CA SER A 524 -9.67 -26.93 13.80
C SER A 524 -8.59 -27.97 13.50
N ASP A 525 -8.83 -28.84 12.52
CA ASP A 525 -7.86 -29.83 12.07
C ASP A 525 -6.95 -29.23 11.00
N VAL A 526 -5.70 -28.94 11.38
CA VAL A 526 -4.77 -28.14 10.58
C VAL A 526 -3.86 -29.07 9.78
N THR A 527 -4.10 -29.09 8.47
CA THR A 527 -3.30 -29.76 7.43
C THR A 527 -2.64 -28.70 6.54
N PRO A 528 -1.68 -29.04 5.67
CA PRO A 528 -1.14 -28.07 4.70
C PRO A 528 -2.23 -27.39 3.84
N GLN A 529 -3.32 -28.11 3.57
CA GLN A 529 -4.47 -27.60 2.83
C GLN A 529 -5.36 -26.69 3.69
N SER A 530 -5.54 -26.97 4.98
CA SER A 530 -6.35 -26.11 5.87
C SER A 530 -5.55 -25.05 6.63
N PHE A 531 -4.23 -24.97 6.44
CA PHE A 531 -3.40 -23.96 7.07
C PHE A 531 -3.59 -22.58 6.43
N ASN A 532 -3.70 -21.54 7.27
CA ASN A 532 -3.73 -20.18 6.78
C ASN A 532 -2.30 -19.65 6.56
N TRP A 533 -1.83 -19.77 5.31
CA TRP A 533 -0.48 -19.38 4.89
C TRP A 533 -0.20 -17.86 4.95
N ALA A 534 -1.19 -17.03 5.27
CA ALA A 534 -0.98 -15.59 5.40
C ALA A 534 0.04 -15.22 6.47
N VAL A 535 0.16 -16.03 7.54
CA VAL A 535 1.15 -15.80 8.60
C VAL A 535 2.58 -15.86 8.07
N LEU A 536 2.85 -16.75 7.11
CA LEU A 536 4.16 -16.88 6.48
C LEU A 536 4.46 -15.66 5.61
N GLY A 537 3.51 -15.26 4.76
CA GLY A 537 3.64 -14.10 3.90
C GLY A 537 3.81 -12.80 4.69
N PHE A 538 3.01 -12.62 5.75
CA PHE A 538 3.12 -11.48 6.66
C PHE A 538 4.45 -11.48 7.41
N GLY A 539 4.88 -12.63 7.96
CA GLY A 539 6.16 -12.79 8.62
C GLY A 539 7.35 -12.50 7.70
N ALA A 540 7.27 -12.87 6.42
CA ALA A 540 8.28 -12.55 5.42
C ALA A 540 8.37 -11.04 5.16
N VAL A 541 7.22 -10.35 5.08
CA VAL A 541 7.18 -8.88 4.95
C VAL A 541 7.76 -8.20 6.18
N VAL A 542 7.37 -8.62 7.39
CA VAL A 542 7.93 -8.07 8.63
C VAL A 542 9.44 -8.30 8.68
N SER A 543 9.90 -9.52 8.39
CA SER A 543 11.34 -9.85 8.36
C SER A 543 12.11 -9.03 7.33
N PHE A 544 11.52 -8.82 6.14
CA PHE A 544 12.09 -7.95 5.13
C PHE A 544 12.19 -6.50 5.65
N THR A 545 11.14 -5.99 6.30
CA THR A 545 11.13 -4.62 6.85
C THR A 545 11.99 -4.45 8.10
N THR A 546 12.41 -5.52 8.79
CA THR A 546 13.38 -5.42 9.89
C THR A 546 14.82 -5.54 9.39
N ALA A 547 15.07 -6.38 8.38
CA ALA A 547 16.38 -6.52 7.75
C ALA A 547 16.78 -5.27 6.94
N THR A 548 15.81 -4.63 6.29
CA THR A 548 16.07 -3.56 5.31
C THR A 548 16.43 -2.20 5.91
N PRO A 549 15.83 -1.67 6.99
CA PRO A 549 16.22 -0.39 7.60
C PRO A 549 17.64 -0.39 8.16
N SER A 550 18.10 -1.54 8.65
CA SER A 550 19.49 -1.77 9.06
C SER A 550 20.44 -1.58 7.88
N LEU A 551 20.06 -2.07 6.70
CA LEU A 551 20.80 -1.94 5.44
C LEU A 551 20.60 -0.57 4.77
N PHE A 552 19.41 0.02 4.82
CA PHE A 552 19.09 1.33 4.23
C PHE A 552 19.71 2.46 5.03
N THR A 553 19.89 2.31 6.34
CA THR A 553 20.67 3.26 7.14
C THR A 553 22.14 3.20 6.75
N LEU A 554 22.69 1.99 6.50
CA LEU A 554 24.02 1.83 5.90
C LEU A 554 24.11 2.46 4.48
N PHE A 555 23.15 2.18 3.59
CA PHE A 555 23.16 2.68 2.20
C PHE A 555 22.83 4.18 2.07
N ALA A 556 21.97 4.73 2.92
CA ALA A 556 21.67 6.16 2.96
C ALA A 556 22.84 6.97 3.53
N ILE A 557 23.63 6.38 4.44
CA ILE A 557 24.91 6.95 4.87
C ILE A 557 25.91 6.94 3.69
N THR A 558 25.95 5.87 2.89
CA THR A 558 26.81 5.82 1.69
C THR A 558 26.40 6.81 0.60
N TYR A 559 25.10 6.93 0.28
CA TYR A 559 24.61 7.80 -0.80
C TYR A 559 24.42 9.27 -0.42
N SER A 560 24.17 9.60 0.85
CA SER A 560 24.15 11.01 1.29
C SER A 560 25.54 11.62 1.21
N ASN A 561 26.58 10.81 1.43
CA ASN A 561 27.96 11.23 1.20
C ASN A 561 28.25 11.44 -0.29
N ASP A 562 27.65 10.67 -1.20
CA ASP A 562 27.82 10.83 -2.65
C ASP A 562 27.09 12.06 -3.22
N ILE A 563 25.92 12.44 -2.69
CA ILE A 563 25.20 13.65 -3.13
C ILE A 563 25.84 14.92 -2.55
N VAL A 564 26.33 14.89 -1.33
CA VAL A 564 27.10 16.01 -0.75
C VAL A 564 28.46 16.17 -1.47
N LEU A 565 29.02 15.10 -2.03
CA LEU A 565 30.22 15.14 -2.89
C LEU A 565 29.94 15.67 -4.30
N LEU A 566 28.85 15.22 -4.95
CA LEU A 566 28.50 15.71 -6.29
C LEU A 566 27.97 17.15 -6.26
N HIS A 567 27.19 17.55 -5.26
CA HIS A 567 26.63 18.91 -5.19
C HIS A 567 27.69 19.95 -4.79
N ASN A 568 28.67 19.60 -3.95
CA ASN A 568 29.83 20.48 -3.71
C ASN A 568 30.77 20.56 -4.93
N ASN A 569 30.86 19.52 -5.76
CA ASN A 569 31.62 19.58 -7.02
C ASN A 569 30.86 20.33 -8.13
N ILE A 570 29.52 20.34 -8.12
CA ILE A 570 28.71 21.09 -9.08
C ILE A 570 28.58 22.57 -8.67
N ILE A 571 28.47 22.90 -7.39
CA ILE A 571 28.51 24.31 -6.93
C ILE A 571 29.90 24.95 -7.13
N MET A 572 30.96 24.15 -7.15
CA MET A 572 32.30 24.62 -7.54
C MET A 572 32.52 24.67 -9.07
N ALA A 573 31.62 24.12 -9.88
CA ALA A 573 31.71 24.11 -11.35
C ALA A 573 30.67 25.02 -12.03
N GLU A 574 29.53 25.30 -11.40
CA GLU A 574 28.47 26.19 -11.94
C GLU A 574 28.65 27.67 -11.58
N ALA A 575 29.74 28.04 -10.91
CA ALA A 575 30.23 29.42 -10.92
C ALA A 575 30.94 29.78 -12.25
N SER A 576 30.95 28.87 -13.25
CA SER A 576 31.72 28.99 -14.49
C SER A 576 30.91 29.30 -15.75
N THR A 577 29.59 29.52 -15.72
CA THR A 577 28.85 29.79 -16.97
C THR A 577 27.77 30.86 -16.81
N ALA A 578 28.19 32.10 -16.58
CA ALA A 578 27.39 33.28 -16.92
C ALA A 578 28.32 34.49 -17.16
N ASP A 579 28.53 34.80 -18.45
CA ASP A 579 29.14 36.00 -19.06
C ASP A 579 30.65 36.31 -18.91
N PRO A 580 31.25 36.98 -19.93
CA PRO A 580 32.68 36.89 -20.23
C PRO A 580 33.42 38.18 -19.86
N VAL A 581 34.09 38.25 -18.69
CA VAL A 581 35.09 39.30 -18.43
C VAL A 581 36.20 38.79 -17.50
N ARG A 582 37.44 38.75 -18.04
CA ARG A 582 38.78 38.69 -17.41
C ARG A 582 39.03 37.64 -16.30
N ASP A 583 39.89 36.68 -16.65
CA ASP A 583 40.71 35.82 -15.78
C ASP A 583 41.31 36.56 -14.57
N ASP A 584 40.97 36.10 -13.36
CA ASP A 584 41.86 35.93 -12.19
C ASP A 584 41.03 35.51 -10.96
N THR A 585 40.96 34.20 -10.67
CA THR A 585 40.18 33.68 -9.53
C THR A 585 41.05 33.58 -8.27
N ILE A 586 40.94 34.55 -7.36
CA ILE A 586 41.71 34.64 -6.10
C ILE A 586 41.01 33.86 -4.96
N SER A 587 41.70 32.91 -4.32
CA SER A 587 41.27 32.29 -3.05
C SER A 587 42.15 32.73 -1.87
N ARG A 588 41.56 33.00 -0.69
CA ARG A 588 42.28 33.50 0.50
C ARG A 588 42.48 32.38 1.53
N MET A 589 43.73 32.05 1.87
CA MET A 589 44.10 31.13 2.96
C MET A 589 44.71 31.84 4.17
N ASN A 590 44.71 31.17 5.33
CA ASN A 590 45.34 31.65 6.57
C ASN A 590 46.88 31.63 6.43
N PRO A 591 47.62 32.69 6.80
CA PRO A 591 49.07 32.81 6.57
C PRO A 591 49.94 31.70 7.19
N CYS A 592 49.55 31.13 8.33
CA CYS A 592 50.32 30.04 8.94
C CYS A 592 50.09 28.69 8.26
N LEU A 593 48.91 28.48 7.68
CA LEU A 593 48.58 27.30 6.89
C LEU A 593 49.21 27.38 5.49
N SER A 594 49.34 28.60 4.98
CA SER A 594 49.91 28.91 3.67
C SER A 594 51.41 28.55 3.62
N ASP A 595 52.19 28.93 4.64
CA ASP A 595 53.63 28.62 4.69
C ASP A 595 53.91 27.10 4.80
N LYS A 596 53.12 26.35 5.58
CA LYS A 596 53.23 24.88 5.67
C LYS A 596 52.88 24.15 4.37
N LEU A 597 51.86 24.65 3.67
CA LEU A 597 51.44 24.10 2.39
C LEU A 597 52.53 24.30 1.33
N ILE A 598 53.22 25.45 1.34
CA ILE A 598 54.35 25.71 0.44
C ILE A 598 55.47 24.70 0.67
N ASP A 599 55.83 24.42 1.92
CA ASP A 599 56.92 23.49 2.24
C ASP A 599 56.61 22.05 1.78
N GLU A 600 55.38 21.59 1.98
CA GLU A 600 54.91 20.28 1.50
C GLU A 600 54.91 20.19 -0.04
N LEU A 601 54.46 21.24 -0.72
CA LEU A 601 54.44 21.29 -2.19
C LEU A 601 55.84 21.36 -2.79
N ARG A 602 56.79 22.06 -2.14
CA ARG A 602 58.20 22.09 -2.55
C ARG A 602 58.86 20.72 -2.43
N GLN A 603 58.57 19.97 -1.37
CA GLN A 603 59.10 18.61 -1.19
C GLN A 603 58.62 17.62 -2.25
N LEU A 604 57.48 17.89 -2.89
CA LEU A 604 56.92 17.02 -3.94
C LEU A 604 57.48 17.29 -5.34
N GLY A 605 58.38 18.27 -5.50
CA GLY A 605 59.14 18.49 -6.73
C GLY A 605 58.27 18.77 -7.98
N ILE A 606 57.10 19.40 -7.81
CA ILE A 606 56.18 19.70 -8.93
C ILE A 606 56.69 20.97 -9.66
N PRO A 607 57.24 20.89 -10.89
CA PRO A 607 58.02 21.99 -11.49
C PRO A 607 57.19 23.15 -12.05
N LYS A 608 55.85 23.10 -11.94
CA LYS A 608 54.92 23.99 -12.68
C LYS A 608 53.95 24.78 -11.80
N LEU A 609 54.31 25.04 -10.54
CA LEU A 609 53.56 25.94 -9.68
C LEU A 609 54.39 27.20 -9.42
N THR A 610 54.06 28.29 -10.11
CA THR A 610 54.60 29.63 -9.82
C THR A 610 53.82 30.24 -8.67
N PHE A 611 54.52 30.67 -7.64
CA PHE A 611 53.94 31.35 -6.48
C PHE A 611 54.25 32.84 -6.60
N ASP A 612 53.24 33.67 -6.86
CA ASP A 612 53.40 35.11 -6.86
C ASP A 612 52.94 35.72 -5.53
N TYR A 613 53.73 36.65 -4.99
CA TYR A 613 53.40 37.41 -3.80
C TYR A 613 52.81 38.74 -4.24
N GLY A 614 51.48 38.77 -4.42
CA GLY A 614 50.76 40.00 -4.78
C GLY A 614 50.86 41.05 -3.67
N GLY A 615 51.85 41.93 -3.74
CA GLY A 615 51.92 43.15 -2.96
C GLY A 615 51.16 44.26 -3.66
N ASN A 616 50.02 44.68 -3.12
CA ASN A 616 49.40 45.94 -3.51
C ASN A 616 49.73 47.02 -2.48
N ILE A 617 50.14 48.16 -3.04
CA ILE A 617 50.72 49.34 -2.40
C ILE A 617 49.76 49.94 -1.37
N GLY A 618 50.26 50.22 -0.15
CA GLY A 618 49.58 51.08 0.82
C GLY A 618 49.10 50.45 2.13
N MET A 619 49.67 49.31 2.55
CA MET A 619 49.15 48.54 3.69
C MET A 619 50.32 48.11 4.61
N THR A 620 50.20 48.35 5.93
CA THR A 620 51.30 48.32 6.91
C THR A 620 51.59 46.91 7.44
N ARG A 621 52.81 46.40 7.15
CA ARG A 621 53.71 45.41 7.79
C ARG A 621 53.22 44.24 8.69
N ASP A 622 51.92 44.00 8.84
CA ASP A 622 51.37 42.85 9.58
C ASP A 622 50.39 42.00 8.73
N GLU A 623 50.52 42.10 7.40
CA GLU A 623 49.45 41.70 6.49
C GLU A 623 49.65 40.38 5.77
N ARG A 624 48.49 39.73 5.60
CA ARG A 624 48.26 38.34 5.21
C ARG A 624 48.92 38.00 3.88
N LYS A 625 49.80 36.99 3.90
CA LYS A 625 50.28 36.33 2.68
C LYS A 625 49.11 35.64 1.98
N THR A 626 48.83 36.02 0.73
CA THR A 626 47.91 35.30 -0.16
C THR A 626 48.76 34.47 -1.12
N ILE A 627 48.48 33.18 -1.24
CA ILE A 627 49.16 32.30 -2.18
C ILE A 627 48.22 32.03 -3.35
N ILE A 628 48.65 32.40 -4.55
CA ILE A 628 47.95 32.07 -5.79
C ILE A 628 48.64 30.85 -6.40
N ILE A 629 47.85 29.83 -6.77
CA ILE A 629 48.32 28.57 -7.35
C ILE A 629 47.71 28.46 -8.75
N ASP A 630 48.50 28.76 -9.79
CA ASP A 630 48.08 28.58 -11.18
C ASP A 630 48.22 27.11 -11.59
N ALA A 631 47.08 26.41 -11.73
CA ALA A 631 47.00 25.01 -12.09
C ALA A 631 46.75 24.76 -13.59
N SER A 632 46.70 25.81 -14.41
CA SER A 632 46.34 25.74 -15.84
C SER A 632 47.25 24.83 -16.68
N LYS A 633 48.46 24.54 -16.18
CA LYS A 633 49.49 23.71 -16.87
C LYS A 633 49.79 22.38 -16.18
N ALA A 634 49.03 21.99 -15.15
CA ALA A 634 49.25 20.79 -14.34
C ALA A 634 48.40 19.59 -14.80
N GLY A 635 48.99 18.39 -14.85
CA GLY A 635 48.24 17.16 -15.15
C GLY A 635 47.43 16.66 -13.95
N ALA A 636 46.41 15.82 -14.17
CA ALA A 636 45.54 15.30 -13.11
C ALA A 636 46.29 14.63 -11.94
N GLY A 637 47.45 14.01 -12.21
CA GLY A 637 48.32 13.43 -11.19
C GLY A 637 49.03 14.46 -10.29
N ASP A 638 49.36 15.65 -10.82
CA ASP A 638 50.00 16.72 -10.06
C ASP A 638 48.98 17.47 -9.20
N ILE A 639 47.75 17.63 -9.70
CA ILE A 639 46.61 18.16 -8.95
C ILE A 639 46.28 17.24 -7.76
N TYR A 640 46.32 15.92 -7.97
CA TYR A 640 46.11 14.94 -6.91
C TYR A 640 47.20 14.97 -5.82
N LYS A 641 48.47 15.11 -6.23
CA LYS A 641 49.59 15.26 -5.28
C LYS A 641 49.48 16.56 -4.47
N ALA A 642 49.10 17.66 -5.13
CA ALA A 642 48.90 18.94 -4.47
C ALA A 642 47.73 18.91 -3.46
N ALA A 643 46.63 18.23 -3.79
CA ALA A 643 45.51 18.02 -2.89
C ALA A 643 45.89 17.17 -1.66
N CYS A 644 46.71 16.13 -1.85
CA CYS A 644 47.23 15.31 -0.75
C CYS A 644 48.15 16.12 0.18
N ALA A 645 49.02 16.97 -0.38
CA ALA A 645 49.89 17.88 0.37
C ALA A 645 49.09 18.90 1.20
N ALA A 646 48.05 19.49 0.60
CA ALA A 646 47.12 20.39 1.29
C ALA A 646 46.43 19.71 2.47
N HIS A 647 46.01 18.46 2.29
CA HIS A 647 45.42 17.68 3.36
C HIS A 647 46.40 17.39 4.50
N LYS A 648 47.66 17.06 4.18
CA LYS A 648 48.71 16.77 5.17
C LYS A 648 49.11 18.02 5.97
N ALA A 649 49.34 19.15 5.30
CA ALA A 649 49.63 20.44 5.94
C ALA A 649 48.51 20.87 6.91
N TRP A 650 47.25 20.68 6.50
CA TRP A 650 46.08 21.00 7.32
C TRP A 650 45.94 20.10 8.55
N LYS A 651 46.20 18.79 8.39
CA LYS A 651 46.15 17.81 9.48
C LYS A 651 47.17 18.14 10.58
N GLU A 652 48.38 18.52 10.20
CA GLU A 652 49.39 18.94 11.19
C GLU A 652 49.10 20.29 11.84
N PHE A 653 48.50 21.22 11.11
CA PHE A 653 48.07 22.52 11.66
C PHE A 653 46.95 22.34 12.70
N SER A 654 45.99 21.46 12.42
CA SER A 654 44.88 21.12 13.31
C SER A 654 45.34 20.45 14.62
N VAL A 655 46.36 19.60 14.57
CA VAL A 655 46.89 18.91 15.77
C VAL A 655 47.59 19.88 16.73
N LYS A 656 48.25 20.93 16.22
CA LYS A 656 48.97 21.92 17.05
C LYS A 656 48.08 22.99 17.70
N THR A 657 46.85 23.19 17.23
CA THR A 657 45.97 24.30 17.66
C THR A 657 44.84 23.89 18.62
N LYS A 658 44.94 22.70 19.23
CA LYS A 658 43.86 22.04 19.98
C LYS A 658 43.25 22.78 21.19
N ASP A 659 43.81 23.90 21.66
CA ASP A 659 43.29 24.61 22.85
C ASP A 659 42.60 25.96 22.59
N ARG A 660 42.50 26.43 21.35
CA ARG A 660 41.69 27.63 21.03
C ARG A 660 41.11 27.49 19.63
N VAL A 661 39.90 26.95 19.51
CA VAL A 661 38.84 27.28 18.51
C VAL A 661 37.74 26.23 18.70
N TYR A 662 36.97 26.36 19.77
CA TYR A 662 35.64 25.74 19.90
C TYR A 662 34.61 26.67 19.23
N ARG A 663 34.77 26.92 17.93
CA ARG A 663 33.80 27.59 17.04
C ARG A 663 34.44 27.79 15.66
N THR A 664 34.45 26.74 14.84
CA THR A 664 34.25 26.78 13.37
C THR A 664 34.59 25.42 12.76
N ASN A 665 33.59 24.85 12.09
CA ASN A 665 33.66 23.90 10.96
C ASN A 665 34.37 22.53 11.14
N ARG A 666 33.51 21.51 11.31
CA ARG A 666 33.75 20.10 11.01
C ARG A 666 33.88 19.90 9.49
N LEU A 667 35.10 19.60 9.03
CA LEU A 667 35.38 18.96 7.74
C LEU A 667 36.38 17.85 7.99
N SER A 668 35.88 16.69 8.40
CA SER A 668 36.66 15.46 8.48
C SER A 668 35.72 14.29 8.21
N GLY A 669 35.80 13.77 6.99
CA GLY A 669 35.01 12.65 6.52
C GLY A 669 35.01 12.57 5.01
N LEU A 670 36.18 12.39 4.39
CA LEU A 670 36.29 12.23 2.95
C LEU A 670 37.55 11.42 2.60
N LEU A 671 37.34 10.44 1.71
CA LEU A 671 38.30 9.51 1.09
C LEU A 671 38.47 8.16 1.81
N LEU A 672 37.53 7.26 1.57
CA LEU A 672 37.78 5.84 1.26
C LEU A 672 36.50 5.22 0.70
N SER A 673 36.66 4.34 -0.30
CA SER A 673 35.63 3.50 -0.94
C SER A 673 35.10 3.96 -2.33
N GLN A 674 35.97 3.95 -3.34
CA GLN A 674 35.56 3.46 -4.65
C GLN A 674 35.98 1.98 -4.78
N HIS A 675 35.04 1.08 -4.49
CA HIS A 675 35.00 -0.22 -5.15
C HIS A 675 33.58 -0.46 -5.65
N GLN A 676 33.46 -0.69 -6.96
CA GLN A 676 32.23 -0.99 -7.66
C GLN A 676 31.51 -2.19 -7.03
N TYR A 677 30.40 -1.92 -6.32
CA TYR A 677 29.38 -2.94 -6.06
C TYR A 677 28.16 -2.64 -6.93
N ARG A 678 27.98 -3.43 -7.99
CA ARG A 678 26.83 -3.33 -8.91
C ARG A 678 25.52 -3.66 -8.16
N PRO A 679 24.57 -2.73 -8.03
CA PRO A 679 23.34 -2.90 -7.24
C PRO A 679 22.27 -3.78 -7.90
N HIS A 680 22.51 -4.29 -9.11
CA HIS A 680 21.53 -5.09 -9.85
C HIS A 680 21.38 -6.54 -9.34
N ARG A 681 22.34 -7.08 -8.58
CA ARG A 681 22.32 -8.49 -8.18
C ARG A 681 21.40 -8.78 -6.99
N PHE A 682 21.26 -7.88 -6.00
CA PHE A 682 20.49 -8.21 -4.78
C PHE A 682 18.96 -8.11 -4.94
N SER A 683 18.48 -7.22 -5.81
CA SER A 683 17.05 -7.15 -6.15
C SER A 683 16.61 -8.33 -7.02
N MET A 684 17.50 -8.82 -7.89
CA MET A 684 17.32 -10.10 -8.58
C MET A 684 17.37 -11.29 -7.62
N VAL A 685 18.16 -11.26 -6.55
CA VAL A 685 18.21 -12.33 -5.53
C VAL A 685 16.92 -12.39 -4.70
N PHE A 686 16.20 -11.29 -4.49
CA PHE A 686 14.88 -11.32 -3.83
C PHE A 686 13.76 -11.76 -4.78
N LEU A 687 13.78 -11.31 -6.05
CA LEU A 687 12.87 -11.86 -7.06
C LEU A 687 13.17 -13.35 -7.28
N GLN A 688 14.43 -13.76 -7.33
CA GLN A 688 14.83 -15.16 -7.32
C GLN A 688 14.45 -15.85 -6.03
N GLY A 689 14.59 -15.26 -4.84
CA GLY A 689 14.24 -15.89 -3.57
C GLY A 689 12.74 -16.06 -3.40
N PHE A 690 11.95 -15.08 -3.83
CA PHE A 690 10.50 -15.16 -3.93
C PHE A 690 10.08 -16.18 -4.99
N LEU A 691 10.64 -16.13 -6.20
CA LEU A 691 10.37 -17.10 -7.27
C LEU A 691 10.91 -18.50 -6.95
N PHE A 692 11.96 -18.64 -6.14
CA PHE A 692 12.56 -19.91 -5.72
C PHE A 692 11.77 -20.52 -4.57
N ASN A 693 11.31 -19.72 -3.60
CA ASN A 693 10.35 -20.20 -2.59
C ASN A 693 8.99 -20.50 -3.23
N LEU A 694 8.56 -19.72 -4.24
CA LEU A 694 7.37 -20.00 -5.06
C LEU A 694 7.57 -21.26 -5.90
N ALA A 695 8.74 -21.48 -6.51
CA ALA A 695 9.04 -22.69 -7.28
C ALA A 695 9.17 -23.94 -6.40
N LYS A 696 9.74 -23.80 -5.18
CA LYS A 696 9.82 -24.85 -4.17
C LYS A 696 8.48 -25.15 -3.49
N TYR A 697 7.52 -24.26 -3.65
CA TYR A 697 6.13 -24.41 -3.22
C TYR A 697 5.23 -24.99 -4.32
N LEU A 698 5.55 -24.69 -5.59
CA LEU A 698 4.89 -25.25 -6.77
C LEU A 698 5.41 -26.66 -7.14
N SER A 699 6.59 -27.06 -6.65
CA SER A 699 7.14 -28.43 -6.70
C SER A 699 6.74 -29.21 -5.47
#